data_AF-A0A4E9DSB8-F1
#
_entry.id   AF-A0A4E9DSB8-F1
#
_cell.length_a   1.000
_cell.length_b   1.000
_cell.length_c   1.000
_cell.angle_alpha   90.00
_cell.angle_beta   90.00
_cell.angle_gamma   90.00
#
_symmetry.space_group_name_H-M   'P 1'
#
loop_
_entity.id
_entity.type
_entity.pdbx_description
1 polymer ?
#
loop_
_entity_poly.entity_id
_entity_poly.type
_entity_poly.pdbx_seq_one_letter_code
_entity_poly.pdbx_strand_id
1 'polypeptide(L)'
;MSKRNLLLCFDAFGTLIRPVKPVAQQYAQVARQCGLTDISNEELQSTLISTIKQESKKNPNFGNETGLGATRWWTNVIHNTFTPLLKDGQALPQDLAPRLLHRFASREGYETEEGLVNALKGLKSNSSRHYDQLVIGVITNSDDRIPSILSSLGLTVSPLRYGTQSDANQTKTNTYDIDFHCMSYDVGVEKPDKRIFNAAEYMLAQIISARSGRSLNESKTEVGTWQKVYVGDDYSKDVVGSTDAGWNPVLLDPKDECDSVADLKRWRSSPDEKSQKKACRIEDHPTETIEGLFKSYDFATVNSIDISIVETTRLVVQCEEKAVPLSLLDCTAANFSNTTAIWLYEKSTLLAHNEYLFGRQLRRALSTTLESYPQWCGHLKAVESTDGTVPPEARHFPPHARRFGRLYAHFGTENDPGVEYVYAKSPVTLDSLYPSDRVSNQPIWPCQSTLFKKFIPSVPIAQPLKQAIKDESGRLYPLLAVQITELSCGAFAVALNGSHPLADATTLITLLKDWASASKSDIRAESNIHLAPVFDPTLVDKLAAGDINAQHAGKTFKEQAKSLPMHRYDWWAPGSAPPWPFTIPLPFDKPDLEPVGNAMPWAEWDVMSPVSKSVFHFSKEQVAALWKKANEGSPQKLSQHDAVLAHIWSCIARARRLENDKSPFHCDLVYGVRPSFQLDNKFLGSPIVMMNIELPASQVCDHSNPTEVATQIRNTLKTIANPYNLSAHLHALAYEKSPQRIWQAFLGRRHVLVTTWARAGVYGIDFGLASDCVYAEGVVPEMDGNVLIKEAPGPVSKHWTDNGIDISVHIKTDDMDRLIKDSVLFPTTMPGDKDST
;
A
#
# COMPACT_ATOMS: atom_id res chain seq x y z
N MET A 1 -10.34 -38.09 -17.84
CA MET A 1 -9.73 -37.43 -19.02
C MET A 1 -8.32 -37.98 -19.16
N SER A 2 -7.82 -38.20 -20.37
CA SER A 2 -6.40 -38.53 -20.55
C SER A 2 -5.56 -37.38 -20.00
N LYS A 3 -4.51 -37.69 -19.25
CA LYS A 3 -3.51 -36.70 -18.85
C LYS A 3 -2.88 -36.10 -20.13
N ARG A 4 -2.36 -34.88 -20.04
CA ARG A 4 -1.75 -34.17 -21.18
C ARG A 4 -0.30 -33.86 -20.86
N ASN A 5 0.48 -33.57 -21.90
CA ASN A 5 1.86 -33.14 -21.77
C ASN A 5 1.94 -31.61 -21.63
N LEU A 6 2.83 -31.12 -20.75
CA LEU A 6 3.03 -29.71 -20.48
C LEU A 6 4.47 -29.28 -20.75
N LEU A 7 4.61 -28.23 -21.57
CA LEU A 7 5.81 -27.43 -21.71
C LEU A 7 5.62 -26.15 -20.90
N LEU A 8 6.38 -26.01 -19.82
CA LEU A 8 6.34 -24.87 -18.92
C LEU A 8 7.66 -24.10 -19.03
N CYS A 9 7.61 -22.87 -19.54
CA CYS A 9 8.79 -22.03 -19.64
C CYS A 9 8.68 -20.78 -18.77
N PHE A 10 9.83 -20.32 -18.28
CA PHE A 10 9.94 -19.14 -17.42
C PHE A 10 10.87 -18.11 -18.04
N ASP A 11 10.61 -16.82 -17.81
CA ASP A 11 11.65 -15.80 -17.86
C ASP A 11 12.68 -16.02 -16.74
N ALA A 12 13.89 -15.48 -16.88
CA ALA A 12 14.88 -15.52 -15.82
C ALA A 12 14.73 -14.34 -14.84
N PHE A 13 14.84 -13.09 -15.31
CA PHE A 13 14.99 -11.93 -14.43
C PHE A 13 13.63 -11.41 -13.96
N GLY A 14 13.49 -11.11 -12.66
CA GLY A 14 12.19 -10.71 -12.11
C GLY A 14 11.19 -11.86 -11.97
N THR A 15 11.51 -13.03 -12.54
CA THR A 15 10.72 -14.27 -12.46
C THR A 15 11.41 -15.35 -11.64
N LEU A 16 12.57 -15.85 -12.07
CA LEU A 16 13.33 -16.90 -11.35
C LEU A 16 14.44 -16.32 -10.47
N ILE A 17 15.05 -15.21 -10.90
CA ILE A 17 16.20 -14.59 -10.24
C ILE A 17 16.06 -13.08 -10.13
N ARG A 18 16.63 -12.50 -9.06
CA ARG A 18 16.80 -11.05 -8.88
C ARG A 18 18.16 -10.73 -8.29
N PRO A 19 18.71 -9.51 -8.51
CA PRO A 19 19.97 -9.11 -7.90
C PRO A 19 19.87 -9.08 -6.36
N VAL A 20 20.87 -9.63 -5.66
CA VAL A 20 20.91 -9.61 -4.17
C VAL A 20 20.99 -8.20 -3.58
N LYS A 21 21.51 -7.26 -4.37
CA LYS A 21 21.67 -5.83 -4.08
C LYS A 21 21.61 -5.04 -5.38
N PRO A 22 21.37 -3.71 -5.36
CA PRO A 22 21.50 -2.87 -6.55
C PRO A 22 22.81 -3.13 -7.31
N VAL A 23 22.73 -3.31 -8.63
CA VAL A 23 23.87 -3.75 -9.47
C VAL A 23 25.08 -2.81 -9.32
N ALA A 24 24.87 -1.50 -9.33
CA ALA A 24 25.94 -0.52 -9.12
C ALA A 24 26.63 -0.68 -7.75
N GLN A 25 25.86 -0.97 -6.69
CA GLN A 25 26.44 -1.22 -5.36
C GLN A 25 27.32 -2.48 -5.36
N GLN A 26 26.90 -3.53 -6.06
CA GLN A 26 27.71 -4.74 -6.22
C GLN A 26 28.98 -4.47 -7.03
N TYR A 27 28.89 -3.66 -8.09
CA TYR A 27 30.06 -3.19 -8.85
C TYR A 27 31.04 -2.44 -7.95
N ALA A 28 30.56 -1.50 -7.14
CA ALA A 28 31.39 -0.74 -6.20
C ALA A 28 32.05 -1.65 -5.15
N GLN A 29 31.34 -2.66 -4.64
CA GLN A 29 31.92 -3.62 -3.68
C GLN A 29 33.09 -4.39 -4.27
N VAL A 30 32.95 -4.92 -5.49
CA VAL A 30 34.07 -5.63 -6.14
C VAL A 30 35.19 -4.65 -6.49
N ALA A 31 34.87 -3.44 -6.93
CA ALA A 31 35.86 -2.40 -7.20
C ALA A 31 36.70 -2.06 -5.96
N ARG A 32 36.06 -1.90 -4.79
CA ARG A 32 36.74 -1.69 -3.50
C ARG A 32 37.65 -2.86 -3.13
N GLN A 33 37.21 -4.09 -3.36
CA GLN A 33 38.04 -5.28 -3.16
C GLN A 33 39.27 -5.32 -4.09
N CYS A 34 39.17 -4.68 -5.25
CA CYS A 34 40.27 -4.52 -6.20
C CYS A 34 41.10 -3.24 -5.98
N GLY A 35 40.87 -2.47 -4.90
CA GLY A 35 41.63 -1.28 -4.56
C GLY A 35 41.07 0.05 -5.09
N LEU A 36 39.86 0.07 -5.66
CA LEU A 36 39.17 1.31 -6.08
C LEU A 36 38.20 1.75 -4.97
N THR A 37 38.69 2.54 -4.00
CA THR A 37 37.92 2.92 -2.80
C THR A 37 37.09 4.19 -2.96
N ASP A 38 37.49 5.10 -3.85
CA ASP A 38 37.00 6.48 -3.87
C ASP A 38 35.91 6.72 -4.92
N ILE A 39 35.13 5.69 -5.24
CA ILE A 39 34.06 5.74 -6.26
C ILE A 39 32.70 5.76 -5.56
N SER A 40 31.90 6.80 -5.82
CA SER A 40 30.53 6.89 -5.33
C SER A 40 29.60 5.90 -6.05
N ASN A 41 28.54 5.45 -5.38
CA ASN A 41 27.61 4.50 -5.99
C ASN A 41 26.79 5.18 -7.10
N GLU A 42 26.53 6.48 -6.97
CA GLU A 42 25.72 7.31 -7.85
C GLU A 42 26.41 7.58 -9.19
N GLU A 43 27.69 7.99 -9.15
CA GLU A 43 28.51 8.19 -10.36
C GLU A 43 28.69 6.86 -11.10
N LEU A 44 28.92 5.78 -10.36
CA LEU A 44 29.04 4.45 -10.93
C LEU A 44 27.74 3.98 -11.60
N GLN A 45 26.59 4.22 -10.98
CA GLN A 45 25.29 3.87 -11.55
C GLN A 45 25.03 4.62 -12.86
N SER A 46 25.25 5.94 -12.88
CA SER A 46 25.04 6.74 -14.09
C SER A 46 25.95 6.32 -15.24
N THR A 47 27.23 6.04 -14.94
CA THR A 47 28.22 5.61 -15.94
C THR A 47 27.94 4.19 -16.44
N LEU A 48 27.51 3.28 -15.56
CA LEU A 48 27.14 1.91 -15.94
C LEU A 48 25.95 1.91 -16.92
N ILE A 49 24.90 2.69 -16.62
CA ILE A 49 23.71 2.79 -17.49
C ILE A 49 24.09 3.37 -18.85
N SER A 50 24.89 4.44 -18.88
CA SER A 50 25.30 5.06 -20.15
C SER A 50 26.16 4.12 -20.99
N THR A 51 27.06 3.38 -20.35
CA THR A 51 27.95 2.42 -21.00
C THR A 51 27.18 1.23 -21.58
N ILE A 52 26.24 0.65 -20.83
CA ILE A 52 25.38 -0.44 -21.33
C ILE A 52 24.63 0.02 -22.58
N LYS A 53 24.06 1.22 -22.58
CA LYS A 53 23.35 1.79 -23.75
C LYS A 53 24.27 1.94 -24.95
N GLN A 54 25.47 2.48 -24.74
CA GLN A 54 26.46 2.66 -25.82
C GLN A 54 26.94 1.33 -26.39
N GLU A 55 27.29 0.38 -25.53
CA GLU A 55 27.78 -0.94 -25.96
C GLU A 55 26.67 -1.74 -26.65
N SER A 56 25.42 -1.67 -26.17
CA SER A 56 24.26 -2.30 -26.84
C SER A 56 24.01 -1.73 -28.23
N LYS A 57 24.19 -0.41 -28.41
CA LYS A 57 24.06 0.23 -29.72
C LYS A 57 25.19 -0.18 -30.68
N LYS A 58 26.41 -0.33 -30.17
CA LYS A 58 27.60 -0.66 -30.97
C LYS A 58 27.69 -2.14 -31.30
N ASN A 59 27.34 -2.98 -30.34
CA ASN A 59 27.43 -4.44 -30.38
C ASN A 59 26.09 -5.01 -29.89
N PRO A 60 25.05 -5.05 -30.74
CA PRO A 60 23.73 -5.53 -30.34
C PRO A 60 23.71 -6.98 -29.86
N ASN A 61 22.67 -7.33 -29.10
CA ASN A 61 22.44 -8.66 -28.54
C ASN A 61 23.70 -9.25 -27.87
N PHE A 62 24.24 -8.52 -26.90
CA PHE A 62 25.46 -8.87 -26.16
C PHE A 62 26.67 -9.20 -27.05
N GLY A 63 26.75 -8.58 -28.23
CA GLY A 63 27.84 -8.78 -29.18
C GLY A 63 27.71 -10.05 -30.03
N ASN A 64 26.56 -10.71 -30.05
CA ASN A 64 26.31 -11.83 -30.95
C ASN A 64 26.32 -11.38 -32.42
N GLU A 65 25.60 -10.29 -32.73
CA GLU A 65 25.46 -9.80 -34.11
C GLU A 65 26.78 -9.36 -34.72
N THR A 66 27.74 -8.91 -33.90
CA THR A 66 29.06 -8.45 -34.34
C THR A 66 30.15 -9.51 -34.19
N GLY A 67 29.83 -10.70 -33.65
CA GLY A 67 30.81 -11.76 -33.36
C GLY A 67 31.78 -11.43 -32.21
N LEU A 68 31.49 -10.42 -31.40
CA LEU A 68 32.33 -9.98 -30.29
C LEU A 68 32.34 -10.99 -29.13
N GLY A 69 31.21 -11.65 -28.89
CA GLY A 69 31.01 -12.56 -27.76
C GLY A 69 30.62 -11.87 -26.45
N ALA A 70 29.70 -12.49 -25.70
CA ALA A 70 29.12 -11.91 -24.48
C ALA A 70 30.16 -11.55 -23.41
N THR A 71 31.16 -12.41 -23.18
CA THR A 71 32.25 -12.14 -22.22
C THR A 71 33.00 -10.86 -22.56
N ARG A 72 33.34 -10.66 -23.83
CA ARG A 72 34.07 -9.46 -24.27
C ARG A 72 33.18 -8.23 -24.24
N TRP A 73 31.91 -8.37 -24.60
CA TRP A 73 30.90 -7.33 -24.49
C TRP A 73 30.79 -6.78 -23.05
N TRP A 74 30.62 -7.67 -22.07
CA TRP A 74 30.55 -7.25 -20.66
C TRP A 74 31.88 -6.73 -20.13
N THR A 75 33.00 -7.27 -20.60
CA THR A 75 34.32 -6.74 -20.28
C THR A 75 34.45 -5.30 -20.75
N ASN A 76 34.01 -4.97 -21.97
CA ASN A 76 33.98 -3.59 -22.46
C ASN A 76 33.10 -2.70 -21.58
N VAL A 77 31.90 -3.17 -21.21
CA VAL A 77 31.00 -2.44 -20.31
C VAL A 77 31.69 -2.13 -18.98
N ILE A 78 32.34 -3.12 -18.36
CA ILE A 78 33.04 -2.94 -17.08
C ILE A 78 34.17 -1.92 -17.24
N HIS A 79 35.05 -2.09 -18.24
CA HIS A 79 36.16 -1.16 -18.46
C HIS A 79 35.66 0.27 -18.66
N ASN A 80 34.72 0.48 -19.58
CA ASN A 80 34.20 1.80 -19.92
C ASN A 80 33.37 2.43 -18.78
N THR A 81 32.82 1.61 -17.88
CA THR A 81 32.15 2.10 -16.66
C THR A 81 33.15 2.71 -15.69
N PHE A 82 34.32 2.10 -15.50
CA PHE A 82 35.28 2.54 -14.49
C PHE A 82 36.33 3.52 -15.01
N THR A 83 36.72 3.46 -16.29
CA THR A 83 37.75 4.34 -16.86
C THR A 83 37.51 5.84 -16.61
N PRO A 84 36.28 6.39 -16.77
CA PRO A 84 36.01 7.80 -16.48
C PRO A 84 36.08 8.18 -15.00
N LEU A 85 36.09 7.18 -14.10
CA LEU A 85 36.03 7.34 -12.65
C LEU A 85 37.41 7.15 -11.99
N LEU A 86 38.45 6.88 -12.78
CA LEU A 86 39.82 6.72 -12.29
C LEU A 86 40.47 8.09 -12.06
N LYS A 87 41.31 8.19 -11.03
CA LYS A 87 42.17 9.36 -10.81
C LYS A 87 43.30 9.40 -11.86
N ASP A 88 43.85 10.58 -12.11
CA ASP A 88 44.99 10.76 -13.02
C ASP A 88 46.15 9.81 -12.65
N GLY A 89 46.57 8.98 -13.60
CA GLY A 89 47.64 7.98 -13.42
C GLY A 89 47.24 6.67 -12.73
N GLN A 90 45.98 6.52 -12.29
CA GLN A 90 45.48 5.27 -11.70
C GLN A 90 45.12 4.26 -12.82
N ALA A 91 45.73 3.07 -12.78
CA ALA A 91 45.41 1.99 -13.71
C ALA A 91 44.16 1.21 -13.26
N LEU A 92 43.39 0.70 -14.21
CA LEU A 92 42.28 -0.19 -13.89
C LEU A 92 42.80 -1.56 -13.40
N PRO A 93 42.31 -2.08 -12.26
CA PRO A 93 42.74 -3.39 -11.78
C PRO A 93 42.42 -4.51 -12.77
N GLN A 94 43.41 -5.35 -13.09
CA GLN A 94 43.25 -6.44 -14.08
C GLN A 94 42.19 -7.47 -13.66
N ASP A 95 42.06 -7.71 -12.35
CA ASP A 95 41.11 -8.68 -11.80
C ASP A 95 39.66 -8.17 -11.70
N LEU A 96 39.42 -6.87 -11.96
CA LEU A 96 38.10 -6.27 -11.77
C LEU A 96 37.03 -6.89 -12.67
N ALA A 97 37.30 -6.97 -13.97
CA ALA A 97 36.36 -7.54 -14.91
C ALA A 97 36.13 -9.06 -14.68
N PRO A 98 37.17 -9.90 -14.51
CA PRO A 98 36.99 -11.30 -14.14
C PRO A 98 36.16 -11.52 -12.88
N ARG A 99 36.39 -10.75 -11.80
CA ARG A 99 35.64 -10.88 -10.55
C ARG A 99 34.18 -10.47 -10.69
N LEU A 100 33.90 -9.40 -11.43
CA LEU A 100 32.53 -8.97 -11.71
C LEU A 100 31.78 -9.99 -12.58
N LEU A 101 32.43 -10.52 -13.61
CA LEU A 101 31.84 -11.57 -14.45
C LEU A 101 31.52 -12.82 -13.63
N HIS A 102 32.41 -13.25 -12.73
CA HIS A 102 32.17 -14.37 -11.81
C HIS A 102 30.99 -14.11 -10.87
N ARG A 103 30.96 -12.93 -10.24
CA ARG A 103 29.85 -12.54 -9.35
C ARG A 103 28.51 -12.62 -10.06
N PHE A 104 28.41 -12.01 -11.25
CA PHE A 104 27.20 -12.00 -12.06
C PHE A 104 27.01 -13.26 -12.93
N ALA A 105 27.72 -14.35 -12.62
CA ALA A 105 27.48 -15.68 -13.15
C ALA A 105 27.08 -16.68 -12.06
N SER A 106 26.82 -16.21 -10.83
CA SER A 106 26.55 -17.06 -9.67
C SER A 106 25.61 -16.41 -8.65
N ARG A 107 25.34 -17.15 -7.57
CA ARG A 107 24.56 -16.73 -6.40
C ARG A 107 25.18 -15.57 -5.61
N GLU A 108 26.41 -15.18 -5.91
CA GLU A 108 26.99 -13.96 -5.35
C GLU A 108 26.30 -12.70 -5.90
N GLY A 109 25.86 -12.74 -7.16
CA GLY A 109 25.20 -11.62 -7.83
C GLY A 109 23.67 -11.64 -7.70
N TYR A 110 23.11 -12.84 -7.52
CA TYR A 110 21.68 -13.09 -7.65
C TYR A 110 21.14 -14.01 -6.55
N GLU A 111 19.86 -13.83 -6.25
CA GLU A 111 19.06 -14.66 -5.37
C GLU A 111 17.75 -15.06 -6.07
N THR A 112 16.98 -15.92 -5.42
CA THR A 112 15.68 -16.42 -5.87
C THR A 112 14.68 -16.35 -4.72
N GLU A 113 13.38 -16.36 -5.03
CA GLU A 113 12.34 -16.33 -4.00
C GLU A 113 12.40 -17.55 -3.07
N GLU A 114 12.04 -17.32 -1.80
CA GLU A 114 12.08 -18.38 -0.80
C GLU A 114 11.16 -19.55 -1.20
N GLY A 115 11.68 -20.77 -1.16
CA GLY A 115 10.95 -21.97 -1.55
C GLY A 115 10.87 -22.25 -3.06
N LEU A 116 11.24 -21.32 -3.95
CA LEU A 116 11.12 -21.52 -5.41
C LEU A 116 11.90 -22.75 -5.91
N VAL A 117 13.14 -22.92 -5.42
CA VAL A 117 13.99 -24.08 -5.77
C VAL A 117 13.32 -25.39 -5.37
N ASN A 118 12.73 -25.43 -4.18
CA ASN A 118 12.02 -26.62 -3.69
C ASN A 118 10.73 -26.86 -4.48
N ALA A 119 10.03 -25.80 -4.86
CA ALA A 119 8.82 -25.87 -5.68
C ALA A 119 9.11 -26.45 -7.08
N LEU A 120 10.16 -25.98 -7.76
CA LEU A 120 10.57 -26.51 -9.07
C LEU A 120 10.96 -28.00 -9.01
N LYS A 121 11.72 -28.39 -7.97
CA LYS A 121 12.03 -29.80 -7.69
C LYS A 121 10.78 -30.62 -7.39
N GLY A 122 9.85 -30.04 -6.62
CA GLY A 122 8.55 -30.62 -6.29
C GLY A 122 7.66 -30.85 -7.52
N LEU A 123 7.66 -29.92 -8.46
CA LEU A 123 6.93 -30.02 -9.72
C LEU A 123 7.44 -31.19 -10.56
N LYS A 124 8.76 -31.37 -10.66
CA LYS A 124 9.35 -32.50 -11.39
C LYS A 124 9.02 -33.84 -10.75
N SER A 125 9.17 -33.96 -9.43
CA SER A 125 8.91 -35.20 -8.69
C SER A 125 7.43 -35.61 -8.66
N ASN A 126 6.49 -34.66 -8.65
CA ASN A 126 5.04 -34.93 -8.59
C ASN A 126 4.32 -34.87 -9.94
N SER A 127 5.03 -34.59 -11.04
CA SER A 127 4.46 -34.37 -12.37
C SER A 127 3.48 -35.47 -12.81
N SER A 128 3.78 -36.74 -12.51
CA SER A 128 2.96 -37.91 -12.85
C SER A 128 1.54 -37.91 -12.26
N ARG A 129 1.25 -37.06 -11.27
CA ARG A 129 -0.10 -36.91 -10.71
C ARG A 129 -1.05 -36.13 -11.63
N HIS A 130 -0.53 -35.16 -12.38
CA HIS A 130 -1.34 -34.20 -13.14
C HIS A 130 -1.08 -34.23 -14.66
N TYR A 131 0.16 -34.51 -15.06
CA TYR A 131 0.60 -34.53 -16.47
C TYR A 131 1.25 -35.86 -16.82
N ASP A 132 1.17 -36.26 -18.08
CA ASP A 132 1.89 -37.46 -18.57
C ASP A 132 3.38 -37.16 -18.71
N GLN A 133 3.72 -36.00 -19.27
CA GLN A 133 5.07 -35.48 -19.31
C GLN A 133 5.12 -33.99 -18.98
N LEU A 134 6.19 -33.60 -18.28
CA LEU A 134 6.51 -32.21 -17.95
C LEU A 134 7.92 -31.88 -18.43
N VAL A 135 8.03 -30.88 -19.30
CA VAL A 135 9.29 -30.28 -19.71
C VAL A 135 9.31 -28.84 -19.21
N ILE A 136 10.39 -28.45 -18.54
CA ILE A 136 10.61 -27.12 -18.00
C ILE A 136 11.76 -26.46 -18.77
N GLY A 137 11.56 -25.26 -19.28
CA GLY A 137 12.59 -24.50 -20.00
C GLY A 137 12.72 -23.07 -19.51
N VAL A 138 13.79 -22.39 -19.91
CA VAL A 138 13.98 -20.95 -19.68
C VAL A 138 14.07 -20.22 -21.01
N ILE A 139 13.25 -19.19 -21.20
CA ILE A 139 13.25 -18.31 -22.38
C ILE A 139 13.46 -16.88 -21.89
N THR A 140 14.61 -16.27 -22.18
CA THR A 140 14.99 -14.99 -21.53
C THR A 140 15.79 -14.09 -22.45
N ASN A 141 15.59 -12.77 -22.31
CA ASN A 141 16.42 -11.76 -22.97
C ASN A 141 17.72 -11.59 -22.18
N SER A 142 18.67 -12.49 -22.43
CA SER A 142 19.94 -12.53 -21.70
C SER A 142 21.04 -13.19 -22.53
N ASP A 143 22.21 -13.29 -21.92
CA ASP A 143 23.39 -13.96 -22.43
C ASP A 143 23.54 -15.39 -21.90
N ASP A 144 24.75 -15.93 -22.10
CA ASP A 144 25.11 -17.31 -21.88
C ASP A 144 25.23 -17.75 -20.41
N ARG A 145 25.10 -16.82 -19.45
CA ARG A 145 25.40 -17.08 -18.03
C ARG A 145 24.22 -17.65 -17.22
N ILE A 146 23.00 -17.58 -17.74
CA ILE A 146 21.78 -18.01 -17.03
C ILE A 146 21.88 -19.43 -16.45
N PRO A 147 22.33 -20.46 -17.20
CA PRO A 147 22.45 -21.81 -16.66
C PRO A 147 23.40 -21.90 -15.44
N SER A 148 24.50 -21.15 -15.45
CA SER A 148 25.46 -21.09 -14.34
C SER A 148 24.83 -20.45 -13.10
N ILE A 149 24.09 -19.36 -13.28
CA ILE A 149 23.41 -18.66 -12.19
C ILE A 149 22.42 -19.60 -11.51
N LEU A 150 21.52 -20.22 -12.28
CA LEU A 150 20.51 -21.16 -11.76
C LEU A 150 21.15 -22.38 -11.07
N SER A 151 22.23 -22.92 -11.63
CA SER A 151 22.97 -24.03 -11.02
C SER A 151 23.54 -23.64 -9.66
N SER A 152 24.15 -22.45 -9.56
CA SER A 152 24.72 -21.94 -8.31
C SER A 152 23.67 -21.67 -7.23
N LEU A 153 22.41 -21.46 -7.61
CA LEU A 153 21.27 -21.29 -6.71
C LEU A 153 20.69 -22.63 -6.22
N GLY A 154 21.20 -23.76 -6.73
CA GLY A 154 20.86 -25.10 -6.25
C GLY A 154 19.87 -25.87 -7.14
N LEU A 155 19.60 -25.40 -8.36
CA LEU A 155 18.85 -26.15 -9.37
C LEU A 155 19.78 -27.08 -10.16
N THR A 156 19.28 -28.25 -10.56
CA THR A 156 19.96 -29.17 -11.46
C THR A 156 19.62 -28.79 -12.90
N VAL A 157 20.56 -28.14 -13.59
CA VAL A 157 20.31 -27.49 -14.88
C VAL A 157 20.89 -28.32 -16.04
N SER A 158 20.08 -28.54 -17.08
CA SER A 158 20.48 -29.30 -18.27
C SER A 158 21.51 -28.55 -19.11
N PRO A 159 22.49 -29.25 -19.72
CA PRO A 159 23.41 -28.64 -20.68
C PRO A 159 22.74 -28.32 -22.03
N LEU A 160 21.50 -28.75 -22.25
CA LEU A 160 20.80 -28.59 -23.51
C LEU A 160 20.41 -27.12 -23.73
N ARG A 161 21.07 -26.48 -24.71
CA ARG A 161 20.97 -25.05 -24.96
C ARG A 161 20.86 -24.79 -26.45
N TYR A 162 19.88 -23.98 -26.86
CA TYR A 162 19.66 -23.66 -28.27
C TYR A 162 20.94 -23.12 -28.92
N GLY A 163 21.20 -23.50 -30.17
CA GLY A 163 22.34 -23.03 -30.95
C GLY A 163 23.70 -23.66 -30.58
N THR A 164 23.78 -24.51 -29.56
CA THR A 164 25.03 -25.19 -29.15
C THR A 164 25.11 -26.64 -29.65
N GLN A 165 26.31 -27.23 -29.71
CA GLN A 165 26.52 -28.65 -30.07
C GLN A 165 26.13 -29.63 -28.94
N SER A 166 25.11 -29.31 -28.14
CA SER A 166 24.65 -30.18 -27.05
C SER A 166 23.82 -31.35 -27.61
N ASP A 167 24.22 -32.58 -27.28
CA ASP A 167 23.51 -33.79 -27.72
C ASP A 167 22.37 -34.13 -26.76
N ALA A 168 21.13 -33.98 -27.23
CA ALA A 168 19.93 -34.33 -26.48
C ALA A 168 19.88 -35.82 -26.06
N ASN A 169 20.67 -36.71 -26.68
CA ASN A 169 20.77 -38.10 -26.22
C ASN A 169 21.55 -38.24 -24.90
N GLN A 170 22.45 -37.31 -24.58
CA GLN A 170 23.20 -37.31 -23.32
C GLN A 170 22.33 -36.91 -22.12
N THR A 171 21.17 -36.29 -22.36
CA THR A 171 20.23 -35.90 -21.30
C THR A 171 19.19 -36.99 -20.98
N LYS A 172 19.22 -38.15 -21.66
CA LYS A 172 18.25 -39.24 -21.47
C LYS A 172 18.22 -39.83 -20.06
N THR A 173 19.38 -39.91 -19.40
CA THR A 173 19.53 -40.67 -18.14
C THR A 173 19.40 -39.80 -16.89
N ASN A 174 19.49 -38.48 -17.04
CA ASN A 174 19.50 -37.54 -15.92
C ASN A 174 18.17 -36.80 -15.83
N THR A 175 17.69 -36.63 -14.60
CA THR A 175 16.53 -35.76 -14.33
C THR A 175 17.06 -34.35 -14.04
N TYR A 176 16.58 -33.37 -14.78
CA TYR A 176 16.92 -31.96 -14.60
C TYR A 176 15.71 -31.19 -14.08
N ASP A 177 15.97 -30.20 -13.22
CA ASP A 177 14.97 -29.24 -12.77
C ASP A 177 14.59 -28.30 -13.93
N ILE A 178 15.57 -27.94 -14.77
CA ILE A 178 15.40 -27.19 -16.03
C ILE A 178 15.97 -28.03 -17.18
N ASP A 179 15.13 -28.41 -18.15
CA ASP A 179 15.49 -29.32 -19.24
C ASP A 179 16.22 -28.65 -20.41
N PHE A 180 15.97 -27.36 -20.67
CA PHE A 180 16.65 -26.62 -21.73
C PHE A 180 16.62 -25.09 -21.55
N HIS A 181 17.42 -24.40 -22.36
CA HIS A 181 17.54 -22.94 -22.34
C HIS A 181 17.50 -22.32 -23.74
N CYS A 182 16.81 -21.18 -23.85
CA CYS A 182 16.74 -20.32 -25.02
C CYS A 182 16.98 -18.87 -24.60
N MET A 183 18.23 -18.43 -24.67
CA MET A 183 18.59 -17.04 -24.39
C MET A 183 18.62 -16.24 -25.69
N SER A 184 18.22 -14.96 -25.64
CA SER A 184 18.21 -14.09 -26.83
C SER A 184 19.56 -14.02 -27.53
N TYR A 185 20.66 -14.11 -26.76
CA TYR A 185 22.02 -14.22 -27.28
C TYR A 185 22.17 -15.38 -28.28
N ASP A 186 21.68 -16.58 -27.93
CA ASP A 186 21.83 -17.78 -28.77
C ASP A 186 20.87 -17.81 -29.95
N VAL A 187 19.65 -17.32 -29.73
CA VAL A 187 18.63 -17.32 -30.78
C VAL A 187 18.90 -16.22 -31.81
N GLY A 188 19.56 -15.15 -31.40
CA GLY A 188 19.81 -13.97 -32.23
C GLY A 188 18.67 -12.95 -32.20
N VAL A 189 17.63 -13.17 -31.40
CA VAL A 189 16.47 -12.28 -31.28
C VAL A 189 15.98 -12.20 -29.84
N GLU A 190 15.40 -11.06 -29.48
CA GLU A 190 14.82 -10.81 -28.16
C GLU A 190 13.29 -10.93 -28.18
N LYS A 191 12.69 -11.35 -27.06
CA LYS A 191 11.26 -11.16 -26.82
C LYS A 191 10.90 -9.68 -27.01
N PRO A 192 9.75 -9.36 -27.65
CA PRO A 192 8.63 -10.25 -27.97
C PRO A 192 8.71 -11.00 -29.30
N ASP A 193 9.85 -11.08 -29.99
CA ASP A 193 9.92 -11.78 -31.28
C ASP A 193 9.61 -13.28 -31.13
N LYS A 194 8.54 -13.75 -31.78
CA LYS A 194 8.08 -15.14 -31.71
C LYS A 194 9.14 -16.20 -32.06
N ARG A 195 10.20 -15.83 -32.78
CA ARG A 195 11.30 -16.75 -33.14
C ARG A 195 12.00 -17.33 -31.91
N ILE A 196 12.02 -16.62 -30.77
CA ILE A 196 12.59 -17.14 -29.52
C ILE A 196 11.73 -18.25 -28.88
N PHE A 197 10.40 -18.18 -29.04
CA PHE A 197 9.49 -19.23 -28.60
C PHE A 197 9.52 -20.44 -29.54
N ASN A 198 9.66 -20.21 -30.85
CA ASN A 198 9.87 -21.28 -31.82
C ASN A 198 11.17 -22.05 -31.55
N ALA A 199 12.21 -21.38 -31.06
CA ALA A 199 13.44 -22.03 -30.61
C ALA A 199 13.15 -23.01 -29.45
N ALA A 200 12.33 -22.61 -28.47
CA ALA A 200 11.92 -23.48 -27.37
C ALA A 200 11.10 -24.70 -27.84
N GLU A 201 10.20 -24.51 -28.81
CA GLU A 201 9.48 -25.63 -29.45
C GLU A 201 10.41 -26.61 -30.16
N TYR A 202 11.46 -26.10 -30.81
CA TYR A 202 12.50 -26.94 -31.39
C TYR A 202 13.28 -27.73 -30.32
N MET A 203 13.62 -27.10 -29.19
CA MET A 203 14.26 -27.79 -28.06
C MET A 203 13.38 -28.90 -27.50
N LEU A 204 12.07 -28.64 -27.36
CA LEU A 204 11.10 -29.68 -26.97
C LEU A 204 11.09 -30.85 -27.96
N ALA A 205 11.07 -30.57 -29.28
CA ALA A 205 11.11 -31.63 -30.29
C ALA A 205 12.37 -32.49 -30.18
N GLN A 206 13.52 -31.91 -29.85
CA GLN A 206 14.76 -32.65 -29.59
C GLN A 206 14.64 -33.56 -28.35
N ILE A 207 14.04 -33.05 -27.27
CA ILE A 207 13.80 -33.83 -26.05
C ILE A 207 12.84 -35.00 -26.32
N ILE A 208 11.73 -34.76 -27.03
CA ILE A 208 10.77 -35.81 -27.40
C ILE A 208 11.45 -36.88 -28.26
N SER A 209 12.21 -36.47 -29.27
CA SER A 209 12.95 -37.39 -30.15
C SER A 209 13.94 -38.23 -29.36
N ALA A 210 14.70 -37.61 -28.45
CA ALA A 210 15.64 -38.33 -27.59
C ALA A 210 14.92 -39.33 -26.67
N ARG A 211 13.84 -38.93 -25.99
CA ARG A 211 13.11 -39.78 -25.03
C ARG A 211 12.37 -40.93 -25.70
N SER A 212 11.77 -40.70 -26.87
CA SER A 212 10.92 -41.68 -27.57
C SER A 212 11.65 -42.53 -28.61
N GLY A 213 12.86 -42.14 -29.03
CA GLY A 213 13.60 -42.78 -30.12
C GLY A 213 13.01 -42.51 -31.51
N ARG A 214 12.03 -41.61 -31.63
CA ARG A 214 11.39 -41.21 -32.89
C ARG A 214 12.22 -40.20 -33.65
N SER A 215 11.94 -40.02 -34.95
CA SER A 215 12.59 -38.98 -35.75
C SER A 215 12.24 -37.58 -35.24
N LEU A 216 13.11 -36.61 -35.51
CA LEU A 216 12.86 -35.21 -35.16
C LEU A 216 11.61 -34.65 -35.86
N ASN A 217 11.30 -35.10 -37.08
CA ASN A 217 10.13 -34.64 -37.83
C ASN A 217 8.81 -35.12 -37.20
N GLU A 218 8.76 -36.39 -36.77
CA GLU A 218 7.61 -36.90 -36.01
C GLU A 218 7.45 -36.15 -34.68
N SER A 219 8.57 -35.90 -34.00
CA SER A 219 8.60 -35.17 -32.72
C SER A 219 8.13 -33.72 -32.86
N LYS A 220 8.49 -33.02 -33.95
CA LYS A 220 7.98 -31.67 -34.26
C LYS A 220 6.46 -31.64 -34.45
N THR A 221 5.89 -32.70 -35.02
CA THR A 221 4.44 -32.81 -35.18
C THR A 221 3.76 -33.00 -33.82
N GLU A 222 4.39 -33.75 -32.91
CA GLU A 222 3.91 -33.96 -31.54
C GLU A 222 3.93 -32.68 -30.70
N VAL A 223 4.89 -31.76 -30.89
CA VAL A 223 4.95 -30.48 -30.15
C VAL A 223 3.62 -29.71 -30.21
N GLY A 224 2.91 -29.76 -31.34
CA GLY A 224 1.61 -29.11 -31.49
C GLY A 224 0.51 -29.65 -30.56
N THR A 225 0.69 -30.83 -29.96
CA THR A 225 -0.26 -31.42 -29.00
C THR A 225 0.07 -31.10 -27.55
N TRP A 226 1.21 -30.46 -27.27
CA TRP A 226 1.61 -30.09 -25.92
C TRP A 226 0.92 -28.80 -25.50
N GLN A 227 0.50 -28.74 -24.24
CA GLN A 227 0.15 -27.47 -23.62
C GLN A 227 1.44 -26.67 -23.43
N LYS A 228 1.41 -25.39 -23.80
CA LYS A 228 2.57 -24.50 -23.75
C LYS A 228 2.23 -23.31 -22.88
N VAL A 229 2.92 -23.17 -21.75
CA VAL A 229 2.70 -22.09 -20.78
C VAL A 229 4.00 -21.33 -20.61
N TYR A 230 3.89 -20.01 -20.60
CA TYR A 230 5.03 -19.13 -20.38
C TYR A 230 4.76 -18.17 -19.23
N VAL A 231 5.67 -18.14 -18.26
CA VAL A 231 5.57 -17.33 -17.03
C VAL A 231 6.64 -16.25 -17.05
N GLY A 232 6.27 -14.98 -16.91
CA GLY A 232 7.19 -13.85 -16.91
C GLY A 232 6.68 -12.66 -16.11
N ASP A 233 7.46 -11.58 -15.99
CA ASP A 233 7.14 -10.38 -15.19
C ASP A 233 6.92 -9.11 -16.05
N ASP A 234 7.09 -9.17 -17.37
CA ASP A 234 6.96 -8.02 -18.28
C ASP A 234 5.83 -8.25 -19.32
N TYR A 235 4.76 -7.45 -19.27
CA TYR A 235 3.64 -7.59 -20.22
C TYR A 235 4.06 -7.51 -21.69
N SER A 236 4.93 -6.55 -22.03
CA SER A 236 5.32 -6.30 -23.43
C SER A 236 6.18 -7.42 -23.98
N LYS A 237 7.09 -7.96 -23.17
CA LYS A 237 8.01 -9.02 -23.61
C LYS A 237 7.40 -10.40 -23.46
N ASP A 238 6.77 -10.66 -22.32
CA ASP A 238 6.36 -11.98 -21.90
C ASP A 238 4.94 -12.31 -22.33
N VAL A 239 3.98 -11.41 -22.07
CA VAL A 239 2.58 -11.65 -22.44
C VAL A 239 2.41 -11.54 -23.95
N VAL A 240 2.79 -10.41 -24.55
CA VAL A 240 2.63 -10.22 -26.01
C VAL A 240 3.45 -11.24 -26.78
N GLY A 241 4.73 -11.42 -26.44
CA GLY A 241 5.63 -12.33 -27.16
C GLY A 241 5.16 -13.79 -27.16
N SER A 242 4.70 -14.29 -26.00
CA SER A 242 4.22 -15.67 -25.92
C SER A 242 2.83 -15.84 -26.53
N THR A 243 1.93 -14.84 -26.41
CA THR A 243 0.63 -14.84 -27.11
C THR A 243 0.83 -14.96 -28.62
N ASP A 244 1.71 -14.15 -29.19
CA ASP A 244 1.96 -14.10 -30.64
C ASP A 244 2.63 -15.37 -31.17
N ALA A 245 3.24 -16.16 -30.28
CA ALA A 245 3.79 -17.48 -30.56
C ALA A 245 2.75 -18.62 -30.35
N GLY A 246 1.53 -18.32 -29.92
CA GLY A 246 0.49 -19.32 -29.63
C GLY A 246 0.74 -20.11 -28.35
N TRP A 247 1.32 -19.46 -27.34
CA TRP A 247 1.49 -19.99 -25.98
C TRP A 247 0.47 -19.36 -25.03
N ASN A 248 0.29 -19.97 -23.86
CA ASN A 248 -0.57 -19.45 -22.79
C ASN A 248 0.26 -18.56 -21.83
N PRO A 249 0.12 -17.23 -21.90
CA PRO A 249 0.85 -16.29 -21.04
C PRO A 249 0.34 -16.22 -19.60
N VAL A 250 1.26 -16.32 -18.64
CA VAL A 250 1.04 -16.03 -17.22
C VAL A 250 1.97 -14.89 -16.82
N LEU A 251 1.39 -13.77 -16.39
CA LEU A 251 2.12 -12.62 -15.86
C LEU A 251 2.23 -12.74 -14.34
N LEU A 252 3.44 -12.85 -13.83
CA LEU A 252 3.71 -12.66 -12.41
C LEU A 252 3.55 -11.17 -12.11
N ASP A 253 2.75 -10.86 -11.09
CA ASP A 253 2.67 -9.51 -10.55
C ASP A 253 3.35 -9.47 -9.17
N PRO A 254 4.70 -9.57 -9.10
CA PRO A 254 5.41 -9.59 -7.82
C PRO A 254 5.29 -8.28 -7.05
N LYS A 255 4.87 -7.19 -7.71
CA LYS A 255 4.66 -5.86 -7.10
C LYS A 255 3.19 -5.54 -6.83
N ASP A 256 2.28 -6.42 -7.24
CA ASP A 256 0.84 -6.25 -7.11
C ASP A 256 0.37 -4.89 -7.67
N GLU A 257 0.94 -4.48 -8.81
CA GLU A 257 0.60 -3.21 -9.47
C GLU A 257 -0.72 -3.30 -10.26
N CYS A 258 -1.29 -4.51 -10.43
CA CYS A 258 -2.50 -4.78 -11.20
C CYS A 258 -3.71 -5.02 -10.29
N ASP A 259 -4.36 -3.93 -9.83
CA ASP A 259 -5.58 -3.98 -9.03
C ASP A 259 -6.79 -4.55 -9.81
N SER A 260 -6.83 -4.42 -11.15
CA SER A 260 -7.87 -4.94 -12.04
C SER A 260 -7.41 -5.11 -13.50
N VAL A 261 -8.18 -5.83 -14.34
CA VAL A 261 -7.95 -5.95 -15.80
C VAL A 261 -7.89 -4.58 -16.50
N ALA A 262 -8.48 -3.53 -15.92
CA ALA A 262 -8.46 -2.18 -16.46
C ALA A 262 -7.11 -1.45 -16.25
N ASP A 263 -6.33 -1.84 -15.23
CA ASP A 263 -5.07 -1.19 -14.82
C ASP A 263 -3.86 -1.59 -15.67
N LEU A 264 -3.99 -2.69 -16.42
CA LEU A 264 -3.09 -3.12 -17.48
C LEU A 264 -2.88 -2.07 -18.60
N LYS A 265 -3.70 -1.01 -18.63
CA LYS A 265 -3.50 0.16 -19.50
C LYS A 265 -2.18 0.88 -19.23
N ARG A 266 -1.64 0.82 -18.00
CA ARG A 266 -0.41 1.52 -17.62
C ARG A 266 0.87 0.87 -18.16
N TRP A 267 0.81 -0.43 -18.48
CA TRP A 267 1.92 -1.21 -19.04
C TRP A 267 1.96 -1.18 -20.57
N ARG A 268 1.06 -0.42 -21.21
CA ARG A 268 1.05 -0.19 -22.66
C ARG A 268 2.11 0.83 -23.01
N SER A 269 3.14 0.40 -23.74
CA SER A 269 4.19 1.29 -24.23
C SER A 269 3.70 2.24 -25.35
N SER A 270 2.43 2.13 -25.78
CA SER A 270 1.85 3.01 -26.79
C SER A 270 0.35 3.27 -26.54
N PRO A 271 -0.11 4.54 -26.62
CA PRO A 271 -1.54 4.90 -26.56
C PRO A 271 -2.41 4.29 -27.67
N ASP A 272 -1.82 3.73 -28.73
CA ASP A 272 -2.53 3.41 -29.98
C ASP A 272 -3.00 1.95 -30.16
N GLU A 273 -2.76 1.03 -29.22
CA GLU A 273 -3.27 -0.35 -29.34
C GLU A 273 -4.71 -0.49 -28.83
N LYS A 274 -5.65 -0.51 -29.78
CA LYS A 274 -7.11 -0.64 -29.60
C LYS A 274 -7.63 -2.05 -29.25
N SER A 275 -6.78 -3.06 -29.00
CA SER A 275 -7.28 -4.40 -28.63
C SER A 275 -7.44 -4.56 -27.11
N GLN A 276 -8.66 -4.78 -26.64
CA GLN A 276 -8.94 -5.16 -25.25
C GLN A 276 -8.75 -6.67 -25.11
N LYS A 277 -7.51 -7.13 -24.88
CA LYS A 277 -7.26 -8.51 -24.43
C LYS A 277 -7.91 -8.74 -23.06
N LYS A 278 -8.62 -9.85 -22.87
CA LYS A 278 -9.26 -10.30 -21.62
C LYS A 278 -8.24 -10.97 -20.71
N ALA A 279 -8.14 -10.54 -19.46
CA ALA A 279 -7.28 -11.16 -18.46
C ALA A 279 -8.11 -11.77 -17.32
N CYS A 280 -7.52 -12.72 -16.59
CA CYS A 280 -8.07 -13.30 -15.36
C CYS A 280 -6.97 -13.50 -14.31
N ARG A 281 -7.34 -13.55 -13.03
CA ARG A 281 -6.45 -14.02 -11.95
C ARG A 281 -6.59 -15.54 -11.83
N ILE A 282 -5.49 -16.28 -11.76
CA ILE A 282 -5.56 -17.74 -11.64
C ILE A 282 -6.26 -18.15 -10.33
N GLU A 283 -6.08 -17.36 -9.28
CA GLU A 283 -6.64 -17.54 -7.94
C GLU A 283 -8.17 -17.46 -7.91
N ASP A 284 -8.78 -16.69 -8.82
CA ASP A 284 -10.23 -16.56 -8.93
C ASP A 284 -10.89 -17.81 -9.56
N HIS A 285 -10.07 -18.71 -10.13
CA HIS A 285 -10.53 -19.91 -10.84
C HIS A 285 -9.87 -21.20 -10.29
N PRO A 286 -9.98 -21.50 -8.99
CA PRO A 286 -9.19 -22.55 -8.32
C PRO A 286 -9.51 -23.98 -8.78
N THR A 287 -10.64 -24.16 -9.47
CA THR A 287 -11.08 -25.47 -9.99
C THR A 287 -10.93 -25.58 -11.50
N GLU A 288 -10.56 -24.50 -12.19
CA GLU A 288 -10.36 -24.53 -13.63
C GLU A 288 -9.00 -25.12 -13.99
N THR A 289 -8.99 -25.92 -15.06
CA THR A 289 -7.74 -26.27 -15.73
C THR A 289 -7.21 -25.08 -16.50
N ILE A 290 -5.90 -25.01 -16.75
CA ILE A 290 -5.26 -24.01 -17.62
C ILE A 290 -6.03 -23.88 -18.96
N GLU A 291 -6.44 -24.98 -19.58
CA GLU A 291 -7.24 -24.94 -20.82
C GLU A 291 -8.65 -24.36 -20.68
N GLY A 292 -9.27 -24.51 -19.50
CA GLY A 292 -10.56 -23.88 -19.22
C GLY A 292 -10.40 -22.36 -19.17
N LEU A 293 -9.35 -21.93 -18.47
CA LEU A 293 -9.00 -20.54 -18.29
C LEU A 293 -8.73 -19.85 -19.64
N PHE A 294 -7.77 -20.36 -20.40
CA PHE A 294 -7.33 -19.76 -21.67
C PHE A 294 -8.31 -19.96 -22.85
N LYS A 295 -9.48 -20.59 -22.64
CA LYS A 295 -10.61 -20.51 -23.59
C LYS A 295 -11.35 -19.18 -23.51
N SER A 296 -11.37 -18.59 -22.31
CA SER A 296 -12.17 -17.41 -22.00
C SER A 296 -11.33 -16.14 -21.87
N TYR A 297 -10.03 -16.31 -21.62
CA TYR A 297 -9.08 -15.23 -21.35
C TYR A 297 -7.83 -15.34 -22.23
N ASP A 298 -7.30 -14.20 -22.63
CA ASP A 298 -6.10 -14.06 -23.46
C ASP A 298 -4.81 -14.23 -22.63
N PHE A 299 -4.84 -13.86 -21.34
CA PHE A 299 -3.74 -14.10 -20.41
C PHE A 299 -4.19 -14.19 -18.95
N ALA A 300 -3.33 -14.73 -18.09
CA ALA A 300 -3.59 -14.86 -16.66
C ALA A 300 -2.55 -14.11 -15.80
N THR A 301 -2.94 -13.69 -14.60
CA THR A 301 -2.04 -13.11 -13.60
C THR A 301 -1.96 -13.99 -12.34
N VAL A 302 -0.85 -13.92 -11.62
CA VAL A 302 -0.66 -14.57 -10.31
C VAL A 302 -0.13 -13.55 -9.30
N ASN A 303 -0.81 -13.44 -8.16
CA ASN A 303 -0.47 -12.59 -7.02
C ASN A 303 0.54 -13.30 -6.10
N SER A 304 1.40 -12.51 -5.46
CA SER A 304 2.43 -13.03 -4.53
C SER A 304 1.89 -13.55 -3.19
N ILE A 305 0.61 -13.35 -2.86
CA ILE A 305 0.03 -13.69 -1.54
C ILE A 305 -1.36 -14.28 -1.70
N ASP A 306 -1.47 -15.55 -1.34
CA ASP A 306 -2.72 -16.28 -1.21
C ASP A 306 -3.29 -16.09 0.22
N ILE A 307 -4.51 -15.57 0.35
CA ILE A 307 -5.23 -15.52 1.62
C ILE A 307 -6.43 -16.44 1.48
N SER A 308 -6.35 -17.57 2.16
CA SER A 308 -7.42 -18.56 2.22
C SER A 308 -8.41 -18.21 3.33
N ILE A 309 -9.65 -17.88 2.96
CA ILE A 309 -10.72 -17.62 3.92
C ILE A 309 -11.13 -18.96 4.57
N VAL A 310 -11.07 -19.02 5.89
CA VAL A 310 -11.48 -20.20 6.68
C VAL A 310 -12.92 -20.07 7.14
N GLU A 311 -13.31 -18.90 7.65
CA GLU A 311 -14.65 -18.62 8.16
C GLU A 311 -15.05 -17.18 7.83
N THR A 312 -16.29 -16.98 7.43
CA THR A 312 -16.94 -15.67 7.35
C THR A 312 -18.26 -15.73 8.12
N THR A 313 -18.44 -14.82 9.07
CA THR A 313 -19.61 -14.79 9.96
C THR A 313 -20.08 -13.36 10.13
N ARG A 314 -21.41 -13.15 10.03
CA ARG A 314 -22.04 -11.86 10.34
C ARG A 314 -22.44 -11.82 11.83
N LEU A 315 -21.82 -10.93 12.58
CA LEU A 315 -22.11 -10.74 14.01
C LEU A 315 -23.22 -9.71 14.18
N VAL A 316 -24.30 -10.11 14.84
CA VAL A 316 -25.44 -9.25 15.18
C VAL A 316 -25.63 -9.24 16.68
N VAL A 317 -26.09 -8.12 17.22
CA VAL A 317 -26.36 -7.93 18.64
C VAL A 317 -27.82 -7.59 18.83
N GLN A 318 -28.48 -8.27 19.75
CA GLN A 318 -29.83 -7.92 20.16
C GLN A 318 -29.78 -6.75 21.13
N CYS A 319 -30.46 -5.67 20.78
CA CYS A 319 -30.65 -4.52 21.64
C CYS A 319 -32.00 -3.86 21.35
N GLU A 320 -32.41 -2.92 22.19
CA GLU A 320 -33.58 -2.08 21.93
C GLU A 320 -33.37 -1.24 20.67
N GLU A 321 -34.37 -1.20 19.80
CA GLU A 321 -34.36 -0.37 18.59
C GLU A 321 -34.16 1.11 18.95
N LYS A 322 -33.13 1.74 18.36
CA LYS A 322 -32.77 3.13 18.61
C LYS A 322 -32.38 3.81 17.31
N ALA A 323 -32.87 5.05 17.15
CA ALA A 323 -32.36 6.00 16.18
C ALA A 323 -31.65 7.14 16.92
N VAL A 324 -30.39 7.39 16.57
CA VAL A 324 -29.53 8.39 17.22
C VAL A 324 -28.95 9.33 16.15
N PRO A 325 -29.24 10.64 16.18
CA PRO A 325 -28.63 11.58 15.26
C PRO A 325 -27.13 11.63 15.52
N LEU A 326 -26.32 11.58 14.45
CA LEU A 326 -24.89 11.82 14.57
C LEU A 326 -24.62 13.32 14.75
N SER A 327 -23.46 13.66 15.31
CA SER A 327 -23.10 15.07 15.51
C SER A 327 -22.93 15.77 14.17
N LEU A 328 -22.99 17.10 14.19
CA LEU A 328 -22.71 17.93 13.02
C LEU A 328 -21.35 17.60 12.40
N LEU A 329 -20.33 17.34 13.23
CA LEU A 329 -18.98 17.00 12.75
C LEU A 329 -18.91 15.59 12.15
N ASP A 330 -19.52 14.60 12.78
CA ASP A 330 -19.60 13.23 12.25
C ASP A 330 -20.22 13.23 10.84
N CYS A 331 -21.25 14.06 10.64
CA CYS A 331 -21.90 14.20 9.35
C CYS A 331 -20.97 14.72 8.25
N THR A 332 -19.94 15.50 8.58
CA THR A 332 -18.98 15.99 7.57
C THR A 332 -18.11 14.85 7.01
N ALA A 333 -17.91 13.78 7.79
CA ALA A 333 -17.11 12.62 7.42
C ALA A 333 -17.82 11.64 6.45
N ALA A 334 -19.05 11.94 6.01
CA ALA A 334 -19.87 11.02 5.22
C ALA A 334 -19.24 10.58 3.87
N ASN A 335 -18.41 11.46 3.29
CA ASN A 335 -17.73 11.24 2.01
C ASN A 335 -16.23 10.93 2.18
N PHE A 336 -15.77 10.69 3.40
CA PHE A 336 -14.36 10.35 3.64
C PHE A 336 -14.13 8.90 3.22
N SER A 337 -12.86 8.54 2.98
CA SER A 337 -12.48 7.14 2.93
C SER A 337 -12.83 6.46 4.26
N ASN A 338 -13.04 5.14 4.22
CA ASN A 338 -13.27 4.38 5.45
C ASN A 338 -12.11 4.53 6.45
N THR A 339 -12.43 4.39 7.72
CA THR A 339 -11.46 4.35 8.81
C THR A 339 -10.89 2.93 8.89
N THR A 340 -9.70 2.76 8.31
CA THR A 340 -9.11 1.44 8.02
C THR A 340 -7.69 1.33 8.57
N ALA A 341 -7.41 0.20 9.20
CA ALA A 341 -6.13 -0.02 9.88
C ALA A 341 -5.82 -1.51 10.04
N ILE A 342 -4.54 -1.85 10.07
CA ILE A 342 -4.04 -3.22 10.21
C ILE A 342 -2.98 -3.27 11.30
N TRP A 343 -3.05 -4.27 12.17
CA TRP A 343 -2.07 -4.56 13.21
C TRP A 343 -1.43 -5.92 12.97
N LEU A 344 -0.12 -5.99 13.08
CA LEU A 344 0.66 -7.22 13.01
C LEU A 344 1.11 -7.63 14.40
N TYR A 345 0.85 -8.88 14.75
CA TYR A 345 1.14 -9.47 16.05
C TYR A 345 2.10 -10.65 15.89
N GLU A 346 3.02 -10.79 16.84
CA GLU A 346 3.90 -11.96 16.91
C GLU A 346 3.12 -13.25 17.19
N LYS A 347 3.82 -14.38 17.05
CA LYS A 347 3.26 -15.68 17.39
C LYS A 347 2.80 -15.72 18.85
N SER A 348 1.56 -16.16 19.08
CA SER A 348 1.05 -16.39 20.44
C SER A 348 1.80 -17.53 21.12
N THR A 349 2.21 -17.31 22.36
CA THR A 349 2.84 -18.33 23.21
C THR A 349 1.83 -19.11 24.07
N LEU A 350 0.60 -18.61 24.22
CA LEU A 350 -0.46 -19.23 25.02
C LEU A 350 -1.32 -20.24 24.23
N LEU A 351 -1.51 -20.01 22.92
CA LEU A 351 -2.38 -20.84 22.07
C LEU A 351 -1.59 -21.84 21.21
N ALA A 352 -0.49 -22.37 21.75
CA ALA A 352 0.21 -23.46 21.10
C ALA A 352 -0.76 -24.67 20.97
N HIS A 353 -1.21 -24.93 19.73
CA HIS A 353 -1.77 -26.20 19.23
C HIS A 353 -3.31 -26.33 19.05
N ASN A 354 -4.10 -25.25 18.96
CA ASN A 354 -5.49 -25.41 18.50
C ASN A 354 -6.00 -24.27 17.61
N GLU A 355 -5.64 -24.33 16.32
CA GLU A 355 -6.00 -23.36 15.26
C GLU A 355 -7.50 -23.05 15.21
N TYR A 356 -8.36 -24.03 15.52
CA TYR A 356 -9.82 -23.88 15.48
C TYR A 356 -10.42 -23.08 16.64
N LEU A 357 -9.63 -22.80 17.69
CA LEU A 357 -10.06 -22.02 18.84
C LEU A 357 -9.67 -20.55 18.72
N PHE A 358 -8.54 -20.23 18.08
CA PHE A 358 -8.02 -18.85 18.01
C PHE A 358 -8.99 -17.88 17.32
N GLY A 359 -9.38 -18.15 16.07
CA GLY A 359 -10.34 -17.32 15.34
C GLY A 359 -11.70 -17.25 16.06
N ARG A 360 -12.19 -18.38 16.59
CA ARG A 360 -13.45 -18.42 17.35
C ARG A 360 -13.41 -17.61 18.64
N GLN A 361 -12.30 -17.60 19.36
CA GLN A 361 -12.13 -16.84 20.60
C GLN A 361 -12.20 -15.34 20.30
N LEU A 362 -11.43 -14.86 19.32
CA LEU A 362 -11.47 -13.45 18.93
C LEU A 362 -12.84 -13.05 18.40
N ARG A 363 -13.52 -13.93 17.66
CA ARG A 363 -14.92 -13.73 17.24
C ARG A 363 -15.88 -13.60 18.41
N ARG A 364 -15.77 -14.47 19.42
CA ARG A 364 -16.60 -14.41 20.65
C ARG A 364 -16.34 -13.12 21.43
N ALA A 365 -15.08 -12.76 21.63
CA ALA A 365 -14.70 -11.51 22.28
C ALA A 365 -15.25 -10.29 21.52
N LEU A 366 -15.23 -10.30 20.19
CA LEU A 366 -15.81 -9.23 19.38
C LEU A 366 -17.32 -9.17 19.57
N SER A 367 -18.00 -10.33 19.57
CA SER A 367 -19.44 -10.41 19.84
C SER A 367 -19.81 -9.78 21.18
N THR A 368 -19.08 -10.10 22.26
CA THR A 368 -19.27 -9.49 23.58
C THR A 368 -18.98 -7.99 23.57
N THR A 369 -17.98 -7.55 22.80
CA THR A 369 -17.67 -6.12 22.67
C THR A 369 -18.81 -5.38 22.01
N LEU A 370 -19.39 -5.93 20.94
CA LEU A 370 -20.47 -5.31 20.18
C LEU A 370 -21.75 -5.10 21.01
N GLU A 371 -21.94 -5.80 22.13
CA GLU A 371 -23.03 -5.54 23.08
C GLU A 371 -22.99 -4.09 23.62
N SER A 372 -21.78 -3.53 23.78
CA SER A 372 -21.56 -2.13 24.16
C SER A 372 -21.42 -1.19 22.96
N TYR A 373 -21.40 -1.71 21.73
CA TYR A 373 -21.29 -0.94 20.48
C TYR A 373 -22.36 -1.31 19.44
N PRO A 374 -23.65 -1.36 19.81
CA PRO A 374 -24.70 -1.85 18.92
C PRO A 374 -24.86 -1.03 17.64
N GLN A 375 -24.44 0.24 17.63
CA GLN A 375 -24.48 1.12 16.46
C GLN A 375 -23.66 0.60 15.27
N TRP A 376 -22.63 -0.22 15.49
CA TRP A 376 -21.87 -0.85 14.40
C TRP A 376 -22.64 -1.96 13.68
N CYS A 377 -23.64 -2.55 14.33
CA CYS A 377 -24.46 -3.61 13.77
C CYS A 377 -25.62 -3.08 12.92
N GLY A 378 -26.01 -1.82 13.10
CA GLY A 378 -27.17 -1.23 12.45
C GLY A 378 -26.87 -0.54 11.12
N HIS A 379 -27.71 0.45 10.81
CA HIS A 379 -27.67 1.25 9.60
C HIS A 379 -27.15 2.65 9.88
N LEU A 380 -26.52 3.25 8.87
CA LEU A 380 -26.25 4.67 8.84
C LEU A 380 -27.08 5.29 7.72
N LYS A 381 -28.00 6.18 8.09
CA LYS A 381 -29.00 6.76 7.20
C LYS A 381 -28.81 8.28 7.09
N ALA A 382 -29.21 8.85 5.95
CA ALA A 382 -29.21 10.28 5.72
C ALA A 382 -30.65 10.84 5.65
N VAL A 383 -30.82 12.09 6.07
CA VAL A 383 -32.06 12.83 5.85
C VAL A 383 -32.08 13.38 4.43
N GLU A 384 -33.07 12.97 3.63
CA GLU A 384 -33.20 13.34 2.22
C GLU A 384 -34.14 14.53 1.98
N SER A 385 -34.94 14.91 2.97
CA SER A 385 -35.88 16.03 2.86
C SER A 385 -35.22 17.38 3.12
N THR A 386 -35.79 18.43 2.53
CA THR A 386 -35.37 19.82 2.76
C THR A 386 -36.32 20.60 3.66
N ASP A 387 -37.49 20.03 3.97
CA ASP A 387 -38.56 20.66 4.77
C ASP A 387 -38.58 20.19 6.24
N GLY A 388 -37.69 19.27 6.61
CA GLY A 388 -37.61 18.70 7.97
C GLY A 388 -38.50 17.49 8.21
N THR A 389 -39.17 16.99 7.16
CA THR A 389 -39.93 15.72 7.20
C THR A 389 -38.96 14.55 7.31
N VAL A 390 -39.15 13.67 8.29
CA VAL A 390 -38.27 12.53 8.53
C VAL A 390 -39.09 11.25 8.76
N PRO A 391 -38.47 10.07 8.57
CA PRO A 391 -39.09 8.79 8.94
C PRO A 391 -39.56 8.73 10.40
N PRO A 392 -40.52 7.85 10.74
CA PRO A 392 -41.07 7.74 12.09
C PRO A 392 -40.02 7.62 13.19
N GLU A 393 -38.97 6.83 12.97
CA GLU A 393 -37.88 6.59 13.92
C GLU A 393 -37.07 7.85 14.24
N ALA A 394 -37.10 8.87 13.38
CA ALA A 394 -36.31 10.10 13.52
C ALA A 394 -37.15 11.31 13.96
N ARG A 395 -38.46 11.15 14.20
CA ARG A 395 -39.37 12.29 14.50
C ARG A 395 -39.03 13.02 15.80
N HIS A 396 -38.42 12.34 16.76
CA HIS A 396 -37.98 12.94 18.03
C HIS A 396 -36.71 13.78 17.89
N PHE A 397 -36.04 13.75 16.72
CA PHE A 397 -34.81 14.50 16.53
C PHE A 397 -35.05 16.02 16.59
N PRO A 398 -34.10 16.78 17.16
CA PRO A 398 -34.18 18.23 17.17
C PRO A 398 -34.19 18.80 15.73
N PRO A 399 -34.79 19.99 15.51
CA PRO A 399 -34.92 20.58 14.18
C PRO A 399 -33.63 20.61 13.33
N HIS A 400 -32.48 20.91 13.93
CA HIS A 400 -31.21 20.97 13.20
C HIS A 400 -30.76 19.60 12.65
N ALA A 401 -31.05 18.51 13.37
CA ALA A 401 -30.69 17.14 13.00
C ALA A 401 -31.64 16.53 11.95
N ARG A 402 -32.77 17.19 11.67
CA ARG A 402 -33.73 16.81 10.62
C ARG A 402 -33.51 17.56 9.30
N ARG A 403 -32.40 18.27 9.16
CA ARG A 403 -32.05 18.99 7.92
C ARG A 403 -31.40 18.03 6.92
N PHE A 404 -31.48 18.39 5.64
CA PHE A 404 -30.90 17.60 4.55
C PHE A 404 -29.43 17.20 4.82
N GLY A 405 -29.08 15.96 4.49
CA GLY A 405 -27.74 15.41 4.59
C GLY A 405 -27.25 15.16 6.03
N ARG A 406 -28.10 15.37 7.04
CA ARG A 406 -27.80 14.94 8.42
C ARG A 406 -27.86 13.42 8.52
N LEU A 407 -26.89 12.86 9.22
CA LEU A 407 -26.76 11.42 9.40
C LEU A 407 -27.32 10.99 10.75
N TYR A 408 -27.81 9.76 10.81
CA TYR A 408 -28.19 9.11 12.06
C TYR A 408 -27.94 7.61 12.00
N ALA A 409 -27.53 7.04 13.13
CA ALA A 409 -27.43 5.61 13.31
C ALA A 409 -28.82 5.05 13.66
N HIS A 410 -29.19 3.92 13.08
CA HIS A 410 -30.43 3.20 13.36
C HIS A 410 -30.12 1.71 13.56
N PHE A 411 -30.27 1.21 14.78
CA PHE A 411 -29.81 -0.14 15.18
C PHE A 411 -30.79 -0.77 16.17
N GLY A 412 -30.68 -2.08 16.38
CA GLY A 412 -31.64 -2.87 17.14
C GLY A 412 -32.86 -3.29 16.32
N THR A 413 -32.77 -3.24 14.98
CA THR A 413 -33.86 -3.64 14.08
C THR A 413 -33.73 -5.10 13.66
N GLU A 414 -34.82 -5.70 13.18
CA GLU A 414 -34.80 -7.07 12.64
C GLU A 414 -33.93 -7.23 11.38
N ASN A 415 -33.59 -6.13 10.70
CA ASN A 415 -32.82 -6.11 9.45
C ASN A 415 -31.41 -5.53 9.59
N ASP A 416 -30.91 -5.41 10.82
CA ASP A 416 -29.57 -4.92 11.10
C ASP A 416 -28.53 -5.73 10.30
N PRO A 417 -27.65 -5.08 9.50
CA PRO A 417 -26.68 -5.78 8.67
C PRO A 417 -25.68 -6.58 9.48
N GLY A 418 -25.40 -6.18 10.72
CA GLY A 418 -24.35 -6.73 11.56
C GLY A 418 -22.94 -6.29 11.14
N VAL A 419 -21.95 -6.82 11.86
CA VAL A 419 -20.52 -6.61 11.60
C VAL A 419 -19.97 -7.84 10.89
N GLU A 420 -19.18 -7.65 9.82
CA GLU A 420 -18.47 -8.78 9.21
C GLU A 420 -17.30 -9.21 10.09
N TYR A 421 -17.20 -10.52 10.33
CA TYR A 421 -16.01 -11.14 10.86
C TYR A 421 -15.48 -12.18 9.87
N VAL A 422 -14.22 -12.04 9.49
CA VAL A 422 -13.49 -12.98 8.63
C VAL A 422 -12.32 -13.57 9.41
N TYR A 423 -12.17 -14.89 9.38
CA TYR A 423 -10.95 -15.58 9.78
C TYR A 423 -10.34 -16.25 8.56
N ALA A 424 -9.04 -16.02 8.37
CA ALA A 424 -8.30 -16.45 7.19
C ALA A 424 -6.89 -16.93 7.55
N LYS A 425 -6.24 -17.58 6.60
CA LYS A 425 -4.84 -18.04 6.70
C LYS A 425 -4.04 -17.61 5.47
N SER A 426 -2.77 -17.29 5.67
CA SER A 426 -1.85 -16.91 4.60
C SER A 426 -0.51 -17.66 4.74
N PRO A 427 0.13 -18.07 3.62
CA PRO A 427 1.45 -18.69 3.65
C PRO A 427 2.58 -17.69 3.96
N VAL A 428 2.27 -16.40 3.97
CA VAL A 428 3.22 -15.31 4.26
C VAL A 428 3.70 -15.37 5.71
N THR A 429 4.94 -14.94 5.96
CA THR A 429 5.52 -14.84 7.31
C THR A 429 5.50 -13.39 7.81
N LEU A 430 5.49 -13.21 9.13
CA LEU A 430 5.59 -11.87 9.74
C LEU A 430 6.84 -11.12 9.28
N ASP A 431 7.99 -11.80 9.22
CA ASP A 431 9.27 -11.20 8.82
C ASP A 431 9.24 -10.68 7.37
N SER A 432 8.52 -11.36 6.47
CA SER A 432 8.33 -10.87 5.09
C SER A 432 7.43 -9.62 4.99
N LEU A 433 6.51 -9.41 5.94
CA LEU A 433 5.66 -8.23 6.01
C LEU A 433 6.37 -7.06 6.71
N TYR A 434 7.06 -7.36 7.81
CA TYR A 434 7.72 -6.41 8.66
C TYR A 434 8.93 -7.09 9.36
N PRO A 435 10.15 -6.95 8.81
CA PRO A 435 11.34 -7.53 9.42
C PRO A 435 11.59 -6.97 10.83
N SER A 436 12.05 -7.81 11.75
CA SER A 436 12.27 -7.37 13.15
C SER A 436 13.30 -6.23 13.29
N ASP A 437 14.23 -6.15 12.34
CA ASP A 437 15.28 -5.13 12.28
C ASP A 437 14.92 -3.94 11.37
N ARG A 438 13.66 -3.85 10.90
CA ARG A 438 13.19 -2.83 9.96
C ARG A 438 13.61 -1.44 10.37
N VAL A 439 13.37 -1.06 11.63
CA VAL A 439 13.66 0.29 12.12
C VAL A 439 15.16 0.61 12.06
N SER A 440 16.02 -0.34 12.40
CA SER A 440 17.47 -0.15 12.39
C SER A 440 18.08 -0.22 10.98
N ASN A 441 17.56 -1.08 10.10
CA ASN A 441 18.15 -1.33 8.78
C ASN A 441 17.51 -0.51 7.66
N GLN A 442 16.24 -0.14 7.81
CA GLN A 442 15.44 0.58 6.80
C GLN A 442 14.67 1.75 7.43
N PRO A 443 15.37 2.82 7.87
CA PRO A 443 14.72 4.01 8.41
C PRO A 443 13.85 4.73 7.36
N ILE A 444 14.10 4.49 6.07
CA ILE A 444 13.19 4.79 4.98
C ILE A 444 12.68 3.45 4.46
N TRP A 445 11.37 3.21 4.60
CA TRP A 445 10.76 1.97 4.14
C TRP A 445 9.68 2.28 3.10
N PRO A 446 9.84 1.86 1.83
CA PRO A 446 8.86 2.10 0.78
C PRO A 446 7.46 1.52 1.04
N CYS A 447 7.32 0.60 2.02
CA CYS A 447 6.06 0.02 2.53
C CYS A 447 4.95 -0.12 1.46
N GLN A 448 4.86 -1.29 0.82
CA GLN A 448 3.89 -1.53 -0.24
C GLN A 448 2.45 -1.53 0.34
N SER A 449 1.63 -0.52 0.06
CA SER A 449 0.25 -0.49 0.61
C SER A 449 -0.63 -1.62 0.05
N THR A 450 -0.39 -2.04 -1.20
CA THR A 450 -1.12 -3.12 -1.89
C THR A 450 -1.03 -4.43 -1.12
N LEU A 451 0.17 -4.75 -0.62
CA LEU A 451 0.44 -5.87 0.28
C LEU A 451 -0.49 -5.88 1.49
N PHE A 452 -0.55 -4.77 2.22
CA PHE A 452 -1.37 -4.64 3.42
C PHE A 452 -2.88 -4.67 3.10
N LYS A 453 -3.30 -4.09 1.96
CA LYS A 453 -4.71 -4.08 1.55
C LYS A 453 -5.32 -5.48 1.42
N LYS A 454 -4.53 -6.52 1.11
CA LYS A 454 -5.00 -7.91 1.04
C LYS A 454 -5.56 -8.44 2.37
N PHE A 455 -5.05 -7.94 3.49
CA PHE A 455 -5.51 -8.35 4.82
C PHE A 455 -6.83 -7.71 5.23
N ILE A 456 -7.30 -6.70 4.48
CA ILE A 456 -8.57 -6.01 4.74
C ILE A 456 -9.73 -6.89 4.24
N PRO A 457 -10.84 -6.99 4.99
CA PRO A 457 -12.05 -7.67 4.50
C PRO A 457 -12.49 -7.12 3.14
N SER A 458 -12.80 -8.01 2.20
CA SER A 458 -13.24 -7.65 0.84
C SER A 458 -14.66 -7.09 0.77
N VAL A 459 -15.47 -7.30 1.82
CA VAL A 459 -16.86 -6.80 1.85
C VAL A 459 -16.89 -5.27 1.80
N PRO A 460 -17.67 -4.67 0.89
CA PRO A 460 -17.86 -3.23 0.87
C PRO A 460 -18.53 -2.73 2.16
N ILE A 461 -18.12 -1.55 2.63
CA ILE A 461 -18.77 -0.85 3.75
C ILE A 461 -19.90 0.02 3.21
N ALA A 462 -21.05 0.03 3.90
CA ALA A 462 -22.21 0.80 3.50
C ALA A 462 -21.90 2.31 3.44
N GLN A 463 -22.35 2.96 2.37
CA GLN A 463 -22.15 4.39 2.15
C GLN A 463 -23.39 5.17 2.59
N PRO A 464 -23.29 6.10 3.56
CA PRO A 464 -24.45 6.68 4.23
C PRO A 464 -25.30 7.61 3.36
N LEU A 465 -24.73 8.14 2.27
CA LEU A 465 -25.42 9.04 1.34
C LEU A 465 -25.95 8.32 0.10
N LYS A 466 -25.79 7.00 0.01
CA LYS A 466 -26.32 6.19 -1.09
C LYS A 466 -27.44 5.30 -0.59
N GLN A 467 -28.29 4.87 -1.51
CA GLN A 467 -29.34 3.89 -1.21
C GLN A 467 -28.71 2.61 -0.64
N ALA A 468 -29.44 1.94 0.26
CA ALA A 468 -29.01 0.71 0.88
C ALA A 468 -28.75 -0.37 -0.18
N ILE A 469 -27.51 -0.86 -0.26
CA ILE A 469 -27.09 -1.87 -1.23
C ILE A 469 -27.07 -3.23 -0.53
N LYS A 470 -27.62 -4.24 -1.23
CA LYS A 470 -27.54 -5.63 -0.83
C LYS A 470 -26.50 -6.36 -1.67
N ASP A 471 -25.79 -7.29 -1.06
CA ASP A 471 -24.93 -8.25 -1.75
C ASP A 471 -25.76 -9.30 -2.52
N GLU A 472 -25.07 -10.19 -3.23
CA GLU A 472 -25.69 -11.27 -4.01
C GLU A 472 -26.52 -12.24 -3.16
N SER A 473 -26.23 -12.33 -1.86
CA SER A 473 -26.99 -13.13 -0.89
C SER A 473 -28.21 -12.41 -0.33
N GLY A 474 -28.43 -11.15 -0.73
CA GLY A 474 -29.51 -10.30 -0.25
C GLY A 474 -29.24 -9.62 1.09
N ARG A 475 -28.02 -9.69 1.62
CA ARG A 475 -27.61 -9.05 2.88
C ARG A 475 -27.14 -7.63 2.64
N LEU A 476 -27.48 -6.74 3.55
CA LEU A 476 -27.03 -5.35 3.49
C LEU A 476 -25.55 -5.25 3.83
N TYR A 477 -24.84 -4.32 3.18
CA TYR A 477 -23.46 -4.05 3.53
C TYR A 477 -23.32 -3.55 4.97
N PRO A 478 -22.28 -4.02 5.71
CA PRO A 478 -22.07 -3.65 7.10
C PRO A 478 -21.49 -2.23 7.23
N LEU A 479 -21.52 -1.70 8.45
CA LEU A 479 -20.80 -0.47 8.81
C LEU A 479 -19.37 -0.73 9.28
N LEU A 480 -19.07 -1.96 9.68
CA LEU A 480 -17.77 -2.42 10.12
C LEU A 480 -17.50 -3.83 9.60
N ALA A 481 -16.28 -4.06 9.13
CA ALA A 481 -15.77 -5.37 8.80
C ALA A 481 -14.41 -5.57 9.46
N VAL A 482 -14.16 -6.79 9.93
CA VAL A 482 -12.92 -7.19 10.61
C VAL A 482 -12.40 -8.49 10.03
N GLN A 483 -11.09 -8.58 9.81
CA GLN A 483 -10.42 -9.80 9.37
C GLN A 483 -9.25 -10.14 10.29
N ILE A 484 -9.20 -11.38 10.74
CA ILE A 484 -8.05 -12.00 11.41
C ILE A 484 -7.38 -12.93 10.42
N THR A 485 -6.11 -12.72 10.13
CA THR A 485 -5.34 -13.59 9.22
C THR A 485 -4.16 -14.21 9.96
N GLU A 486 -4.15 -15.53 10.08
CA GLU A 486 -3.03 -16.27 10.64
C GLU A 486 -1.94 -16.48 9.57
N LEU A 487 -0.68 -16.27 9.97
CA LEU A 487 0.50 -16.35 9.11
C LEU A 487 1.19 -17.70 9.28
N SER A 488 1.97 -18.14 8.30
CA SER A 488 2.62 -19.47 8.31
C SER A 488 3.64 -19.65 9.44
N CYS A 489 4.18 -18.56 9.99
CA CYS A 489 5.06 -18.58 11.16
C CYS A 489 4.32 -18.59 12.52
N GLY A 490 2.97 -18.60 12.51
CA GLY A 490 2.11 -18.57 13.69
C GLY A 490 1.82 -17.17 14.25
N ALA A 491 2.39 -16.12 13.64
CA ALA A 491 1.99 -14.73 13.83
C ALA A 491 0.59 -14.47 13.23
N PHE A 492 0.02 -13.30 13.48
CA PHE A 492 -1.29 -12.96 12.90
C PHE A 492 -1.46 -11.46 12.62
N ALA A 493 -2.34 -11.15 11.67
CA ALA A 493 -2.76 -9.80 11.34
C ALA A 493 -4.22 -9.57 11.77
N VAL A 494 -4.52 -8.38 12.29
CA VAL A 494 -5.87 -7.90 12.63
C VAL A 494 -6.15 -6.68 11.77
N ALA A 495 -7.11 -6.76 10.85
CA ALA A 495 -7.50 -5.65 9.99
C ALA A 495 -8.93 -5.22 10.26
N LEU A 496 -9.18 -3.91 10.31
CA LEU A 496 -10.50 -3.31 10.44
C LEU A 496 -10.77 -2.34 9.30
N ASN A 497 -12.01 -2.32 8.84
CA ASN A 497 -12.52 -1.40 7.82
C ASN A 497 -13.89 -0.89 8.25
N GLY A 498 -14.00 0.38 8.63
CA GLY A 498 -15.22 0.94 9.23
C GLY A 498 -15.70 2.25 8.60
N SER A 499 -17.00 2.49 8.68
CA SER A 499 -17.64 3.74 8.24
C SER A 499 -17.11 4.94 9.02
N HIS A 500 -16.50 5.89 8.32
CA HIS A 500 -15.80 7.02 8.95
C HIS A 500 -16.71 7.90 9.84
N PRO A 501 -17.99 8.19 9.51
CA PRO A 501 -18.87 8.94 10.42
C PRO A 501 -19.03 8.34 11.82
N LEU A 502 -18.85 7.03 11.99
CA LEU A 502 -18.95 6.38 13.29
C LEU A 502 -17.62 6.31 14.05
N ALA A 503 -16.48 6.47 13.36
CA ALA A 503 -15.19 6.40 14.01
C ALA A 503 -14.09 7.19 13.30
N ASP A 504 -13.43 8.06 14.08
CA ASP A 504 -12.08 8.51 13.79
C ASP A 504 -11.07 7.51 14.38
N ALA A 505 -9.77 7.83 14.26
CA ALA A 505 -8.71 6.97 14.79
C ALA A 505 -8.84 6.70 16.30
N THR A 506 -9.31 7.68 17.08
CA THR A 506 -9.48 7.52 18.53
C THR A 506 -10.60 6.53 18.84
N THR A 507 -11.74 6.66 18.16
CA THR A 507 -12.86 5.72 18.30
C THR A 507 -12.48 4.32 17.84
N LEU A 508 -11.77 4.18 16.71
CA LEU A 508 -11.34 2.88 16.19
C LEU A 508 -10.40 2.17 17.17
N ILE A 509 -9.39 2.87 17.69
CA ILE A 509 -8.44 2.29 18.66
C ILE A 509 -9.12 1.97 19.99
N THR A 510 -10.11 2.77 20.42
CA THR A 510 -10.91 2.47 21.61
C THR A 510 -11.70 1.18 21.43
N LEU A 511 -12.33 0.97 20.27
CA LEU A 511 -13.00 -0.29 19.95
C LEU A 511 -12.04 -1.49 20.01
N LEU A 512 -10.82 -1.37 19.47
CA LEU A 512 -9.83 -2.46 19.56
C LEU A 512 -9.38 -2.72 21.01
N LYS A 513 -9.17 -1.68 21.82
CA LYS A 513 -8.78 -1.84 23.23
C LYS A 513 -9.88 -2.52 24.05
N ASP A 514 -11.13 -2.19 23.79
CA ASP A 514 -12.28 -2.81 24.43
C ASP A 514 -12.45 -4.26 23.95
N TRP A 515 -12.24 -4.53 22.67
CA TRP A 515 -12.20 -5.89 22.12
C TRP A 515 -11.09 -6.74 22.72
N ALA A 516 -9.89 -6.18 22.82
CA ALA A 516 -8.75 -6.83 23.46
C ALA A 516 -9.00 -7.09 24.95
N SER A 517 -9.71 -6.19 25.64
CA SER A 517 -10.12 -6.37 27.03
C SER A 517 -11.15 -7.48 27.20
N ALA A 518 -12.14 -7.57 26.30
CA ALA A 518 -13.10 -8.68 26.27
C ALA A 518 -12.40 -10.02 26.00
N SER A 519 -11.40 -10.04 25.10
CA SER A 519 -10.58 -11.23 24.84
C SER A 519 -9.82 -11.68 26.11
N LYS A 520 -9.17 -10.76 26.82
CA LYS A 520 -8.51 -11.06 28.10
C LYS A 520 -9.46 -11.63 29.14
N SER A 521 -10.66 -11.07 29.24
CA SER A 521 -11.69 -11.53 30.18
C SER A 521 -12.14 -12.97 29.84
N ASP A 522 -12.37 -13.29 28.56
CA ASP A 522 -12.72 -14.64 28.11
C ASP A 522 -11.58 -15.64 28.40
N ILE A 523 -10.31 -15.29 28.15
CA ILE A 523 -9.14 -16.13 28.46
C ILE A 523 -9.04 -16.44 29.96
N ARG A 524 -9.31 -15.44 30.80
CA ARG A 524 -9.27 -15.58 32.27
C ARG A 524 -10.52 -16.24 32.85
N ALA A 525 -11.50 -16.60 32.02
CA ALA A 525 -12.81 -17.09 32.42
C ALA A 525 -13.52 -16.15 33.42
N GLU A 526 -13.32 -14.85 33.27
CA GLU A 526 -13.99 -13.83 34.08
C GLU A 526 -15.40 -13.58 33.51
N SER A 527 -16.44 -13.90 34.27
CA SER A 527 -17.81 -13.54 33.90
C SER A 527 -18.06 -12.09 34.29
N ASN A 528 -18.31 -11.23 33.30
CA ASN A 528 -18.70 -9.80 33.39
C ASN A 528 -17.56 -8.78 33.22
N ILE A 529 -17.20 -8.51 31.96
CA ILE A 529 -16.53 -7.26 31.61
C ILE A 529 -17.57 -6.16 31.43
N HIS A 530 -17.36 -5.02 32.08
CA HIS A 530 -18.21 -3.83 31.89
C HIS A 530 -17.48 -2.81 31.00
N LEU A 531 -17.75 -2.87 29.71
CA LEU A 531 -17.30 -1.86 28.76
C LEU A 531 -18.27 -0.67 28.81
N ALA A 532 -17.74 0.54 28.82
CA ALA A 532 -18.53 1.77 28.99
C ALA A 532 -18.16 2.84 27.94
N PRO A 533 -18.23 2.53 26.63
CA PRO A 533 -18.10 3.56 25.61
C PRO A 533 -19.26 4.55 25.69
N VAL A 534 -19.03 5.79 25.25
CA VAL A 534 -20.04 6.86 25.27
C VAL A 534 -20.46 7.18 23.84
N PHE A 535 -21.58 6.62 23.39
CA PHE A 535 -22.22 6.97 22.12
C PHE A 535 -23.41 7.91 22.35
N ASP A 536 -23.11 9.20 22.54
CA ASP A 536 -24.11 10.28 22.54
C ASP A 536 -23.60 11.45 21.68
N PRO A 537 -23.70 11.35 20.33
CA PRO A 537 -23.20 12.39 19.44
C PRO A 537 -23.81 13.78 19.69
N THR A 538 -24.99 13.85 20.33
CA THR A 538 -25.67 15.11 20.65
C THR A 538 -24.90 15.98 21.65
N LEU A 539 -23.95 15.41 22.40
CA LEU A 539 -23.08 16.17 23.30
C LEU A 539 -22.23 17.18 22.55
N VAL A 540 -21.81 16.87 21.32
CA VAL A 540 -21.04 17.81 20.48
C VAL A 540 -21.94 18.96 20.04
N ASP A 541 -23.15 18.67 19.57
CA ASP A 541 -24.07 19.69 19.04
C ASP A 541 -24.57 20.66 20.12
N LYS A 542 -24.69 20.19 21.37
CA LYS A 542 -25.00 21.04 22.55
C LYS A 542 -23.92 22.08 22.84
N LEU A 543 -22.70 21.90 22.32
CA LEU A 543 -21.59 22.84 22.47
C LEU A 543 -21.55 23.88 21.35
N ALA A 544 -22.48 23.84 20.40
CA ALA A 544 -22.63 24.89 19.41
C ALA A 544 -23.04 26.22 20.07
N ALA A 545 -22.53 27.33 19.53
CA ALA A 545 -22.90 28.65 20.03
C ALA A 545 -24.37 28.97 19.70
N GLY A 546 -25.08 29.67 20.58
CA GLY A 546 -26.46 30.11 20.34
C GLY A 546 -27.48 28.98 20.12
N ASP A 547 -28.68 29.32 19.64
CA ASP A 547 -29.69 28.32 19.29
C ASP A 547 -29.50 27.84 17.84
N ILE A 548 -29.09 26.58 17.68
CA ILE A 548 -28.93 25.94 16.37
C ILE A 548 -30.24 25.37 15.81
N ASN A 549 -31.30 25.29 16.62
CA ASN A 549 -32.64 24.86 16.20
C ASN A 549 -33.48 25.99 15.61
N ALA A 550 -33.09 27.25 15.83
CA ALA A 550 -33.76 28.41 15.27
C ALA A 550 -33.82 28.35 13.73
N GLN A 551 -34.74 29.13 13.15
CA GLN A 551 -34.92 29.18 11.69
C GLN A 551 -33.74 29.85 10.98
N HIS A 552 -33.07 30.79 11.65
CA HIS A 552 -32.00 31.60 11.07
C HIS A 552 -30.75 31.56 11.93
N ALA A 553 -29.61 31.52 11.26
CA ALA A 553 -28.31 31.55 11.91
C ALA A 553 -27.97 32.92 12.49
N GLY A 554 -27.28 32.95 13.62
CA GLY A 554 -26.66 34.15 14.15
C GLY A 554 -25.55 34.66 13.23
N LYS A 555 -25.66 35.91 12.79
CA LYS A 555 -24.71 36.55 11.86
C LYS A 555 -23.28 36.55 12.41
N THR A 556 -23.12 36.91 13.68
CA THR A 556 -21.80 36.98 14.35
C THR A 556 -21.08 35.64 14.40
N PHE A 557 -21.79 34.54 14.68
CA PHE A 557 -21.18 33.20 14.71
C PHE A 557 -20.77 32.73 13.32
N LYS A 558 -21.56 33.06 12.29
CA LYS A 558 -21.17 32.80 10.89
C LYS A 558 -19.92 33.56 10.47
N GLU A 559 -19.82 34.84 10.85
CA GLU A 559 -18.63 35.66 10.58
C GLU A 559 -17.41 35.12 11.31
N GLN A 560 -17.55 34.75 12.59
CA GLN A 560 -16.49 34.12 13.37
C GLN A 560 -16.04 32.78 12.76
N ALA A 561 -16.97 31.93 12.35
CA ALA A 561 -16.63 30.65 11.71
C ALA A 561 -15.88 30.84 10.38
N LYS A 562 -16.20 31.90 9.62
CA LYS A 562 -15.52 32.25 8.37
C LYS A 562 -14.12 32.82 8.57
N SER A 563 -13.82 33.42 9.73
CA SER A 563 -12.48 33.95 10.03
C SER A 563 -11.50 32.89 10.53
N LEU A 564 -11.95 31.66 10.75
CA LEU A 564 -11.09 30.58 11.21
C LEU A 564 -10.14 30.14 10.10
N PRO A 565 -8.90 29.74 10.45
CA PRO A 565 -7.92 29.22 9.48
C PRO A 565 -8.32 27.80 9.05
N MET A 566 -9.36 27.69 8.23
CA MET A 566 -9.86 26.46 7.63
C MET A 566 -10.26 26.76 6.20
N HIS A 567 -10.02 25.82 5.29
CA HIS A 567 -10.58 25.98 3.95
C HIS A 567 -12.10 25.90 3.98
N ARG A 568 -12.70 26.62 3.03
CA ARG A 568 -14.12 26.50 2.72
C ARG A 568 -14.25 26.26 1.23
N TYR A 569 -13.72 25.15 0.74
CA TYR A 569 -13.90 24.80 -0.67
C TYR A 569 -15.31 24.24 -0.88
N ASP A 570 -16.06 24.84 -1.79
CA ASP A 570 -17.46 24.53 -2.04
C ASP A 570 -17.59 23.57 -3.22
N TRP A 571 -17.91 22.30 -2.93
CA TRP A 571 -18.15 21.27 -3.94
C TRP A 571 -19.21 21.68 -4.97
N TRP A 572 -20.09 22.61 -4.62
CA TRP A 572 -21.20 23.03 -5.48
C TRP A 572 -20.94 24.38 -6.18
N ALA A 573 -19.78 25.01 -5.95
CA ALA A 573 -19.42 26.24 -6.65
C ALA A 573 -19.03 25.95 -8.12
N PRO A 574 -19.32 26.87 -9.06
CA PRO A 574 -18.87 26.75 -10.45
C PRO A 574 -17.37 26.50 -10.55
N GLY A 575 -16.96 25.53 -11.37
CA GLY A 575 -15.56 25.13 -11.55
C GLY A 575 -15.01 24.17 -10.49
N SER A 576 -15.80 23.79 -9.48
CA SER A 576 -15.35 22.86 -8.42
C SER A 576 -15.55 21.39 -8.74
N ALA A 577 -16.18 21.07 -9.88
CA ALA A 577 -16.42 19.70 -10.28
C ALA A 577 -15.08 18.93 -10.36
N PRO A 578 -14.94 17.78 -9.67
CA PRO A 578 -13.76 16.96 -9.77
C PRO A 578 -13.61 16.34 -11.16
N PRO A 579 -12.43 15.79 -11.51
CA PRO A 579 -12.20 15.11 -12.78
C PRO A 579 -12.92 13.74 -12.89
N TRP A 580 -13.61 13.28 -11.84
CA TRP A 580 -14.44 12.07 -11.82
C TRP A 580 -15.93 12.42 -11.70
N PRO A 581 -16.86 11.47 -11.95
CA PRO A 581 -18.30 11.74 -11.85
C PRO A 581 -18.70 12.30 -10.48
N PHE A 582 -19.38 13.44 -10.52
CA PHE A 582 -19.88 14.15 -9.34
C PHE A 582 -21.24 14.77 -9.67
N THR A 583 -22.18 14.69 -8.73
CA THR A 583 -23.52 15.25 -8.88
C THR A 583 -23.89 16.03 -7.63
N ILE A 584 -24.34 17.26 -7.81
CA ILE A 584 -24.99 18.02 -6.74
C ILE A 584 -26.30 17.30 -6.38
N PRO A 585 -26.68 17.17 -5.10
CA PRO A 585 -27.93 16.53 -4.74
C PRO A 585 -29.13 17.21 -5.42
N LEU A 586 -30.06 16.42 -5.96
CA LEU A 586 -31.20 16.88 -6.77
C LEU A 586 -31.97 18.10 -6.19
N PRO A 587 -32.23 18.20 -4.87
CA PRO A 587 -32.91 19.39 -4.33
C PRO A 587 -32.15 20.71 -4.52
N PHE A 588 -30.85 20.65 -4.77
CA PHE A 588 -29.93 21.78 -4.91
C PHE A 588 -29.26 21.89 -6.28
N ASP A 589 -29.43 20.92 -7.17
CA ASP A 589 -28.93 20.96 -8.54
C ASP A 589 -29.80 21.92 -9.36
N LYS A 590 -29.45 23.21 -9.31
CA LYS A 590 -30.18 24.31 -9.95
C LYS A 590 -29.20 25.23 -10.69
N PRO A 591 -29.63 25.87 -11.80
CA PRO A 591 -28.74 26.72 -12.60
C PRO A 591 -28.10 27.90 -11.84
N ASP A 592 -28.84 28.49 -10.89
CA ASP A 592 -28.45 29.71 -10.17
C ASP A 592 -28.01 29.43 -8.72
N LEU A 593 -27.17 28.42 -8.50
CA LEU A 593 -26.71 28.08 -7.15
C LEU A 593 -25.58 29.00 -6.69
N GLU A 594 -25.88 29.87 -5.72
CA GLU A 594 -24.89 30.77 -5.11
C GLU A 594 -23.78 30.01 -4.36
N PRO A 595 -22.49 30.26 -4.69
CA PRO A 595 -21.34 29.75 -3.95
C PRO A 595 -21.32 30.25 -2.50
N VAL A 596 -20.95 29.38 -1.55
CA VAL A 596 -20.78 29.75 -0.12
C VAL A 596 -19.36 29.52 0.40
N GLY A 597 -18.45 29.28 -0.54
CA GLY A 597 -17.03 29.00 -0.35
C GLY A 597 -16.25 29.20 -1.66
N ASN A 598 -14.95 28.96 -1.60
CA ASN A 598 -14.04 29.06 -2.75
C ASN A 598 -14.22 27.85 -3.68
N ALA A 599 -13.93 28.03 -4.97
CA ALA A 599 -13.87 26.89 -5.87
C ALA A 599 -12.70 25.95 -5.51
N MET A 600 -12.85 24.66 -5.79
CA MET A 600 -11.78 23.67 -5.61
C MET A 600 -10.59 24.02 -6.53
N PRO A 601 -9.35 24.06 -6.03
CA PRO A 601 -8.18 24.45 -6.83
C PRO A 601 -7.62 23.27 -7.64
N TRP A 602 -8.43 22.65 -8.50
CA TRP A 602 -8.04 21.46 -9.30
C TRP A 602 -6.78 21.63 -10.16
N ALA A 603 -6.42 22.87 -10.52
CA ALA A 603 -5.17 23.16 -11.20
C ALA A 603 -3.91 22.79 -10.39
N GLU A 604 -4.03 22.66 -9.06
CA GLU A 604 -2.93 22.27 -8.17
C GLU A 604 -2.70 20.75 -8.13
N TRP A 605 -3.65 19.94 -8.61
CA TRP A 605 -3.61 18.49 -8.45
C TRP A 605 -3.75 17.73 -9.77
N ASP A 606 -2.65 17.14 -10.21
CA ASP A 606 -2.67 16.12 -11.26
C ASP A 606 -3.00 14.74 -10.66
N VAL A 607 -4.27 14.37 -10.72
CA VAL A 607 -4.81 13.11 -10.17
C VAL A 607 -4.30 11.86 -10.89
N MET A 608 -3.67 12.00 -12.06
CA MET A 608 -3.16 10.87 -12.85
C MET A 608 -1.67 10.60 -12.61
N SER A 609 -0.97 11.54 -11.95
CA SER A 609 0.45 11.37 -11.61
C SER A 609 0.64 10.15 -10.68
N PRO A 610 1.68 9.32 -10.91
CA PRO A 610 2.01 8.23 -10.00
C PRO A 610 2.38 8.78 -8.61
N VAL A 611 1.87 8.12 -7.57
CA VAL A 611 2.13 8.44 -6.17
C VAL A 611 2.93 7.28 -5.56
N SER A 612 3.98 7.62 -4.83
CA SER A 612 4.75 6.65 -4.04
C SER A 612 4.49 6.87 -2.57
N LYS A 613 4.44 5.77 -1.81
CA LYS A 613 4.43 5.76 -0.35
C LYS A 613 5.84 5.50 0.18
N SER A 614 6.18 6.10 1.31
CA SER A 614 7.30 5.68 2.14
C SER A 614 7.03 6.00 3.60
N VAL A 615 7.46 5.12 4.49
CA VAL A 615 7.40 5.31 5.94
C VAL A 615 8.79 5.66 6.44
N PHE A 616 8.90 6.85 7.03
CA PHE A 616 10.12 7.39 7.61
C PHE A 616 10.10 7.18 9.12
N HIS A 617 11.10 6.48 9.64
CA HIS A 617 11.28 6.27 11.06
C HIS A 617 12.24 7.34 11.63
N PHE A 618 11.78 8.08 12.65
CA PHE A 618 12.64 8.97 13.43
C PHE A 618 12.83 8.42 14.83
N SER A 619 14.09 8.29 15.26
CA SER A 619 14.40 7.85 16.62
C SER A 619 13.97 8.89 17.65
N LYS A 620 13.89 8.48 18.92
CA LYS A 620 13.63 9.39 20.05
C LYS A 620 14.59 10.59 20.06
N GLU A 621 15.88 10.33 19.81
CA GLU A 621 16.94 11.34 19.80
C GLU A 621 16.77 12.32 18.64
N GLN A 622 16.40 11.83 17.46
CA GLN A 622 16.12 12.68 16.30
C GLN A 622 14.90 13.58 16.54
N VAL A 623 13.83 13.03 17.14
CA VAL A 623 12.65 13.82 17.53
C VAL A 623 13.02 14.87 18.58
N ALA A 624 13.86 14.51 19.57
CA ALA A 624 14.36 15.46 20.57
C ALA A 624 15.21 16.57 19.95
N ALA A 625 16.07 16.24 18.98
CA ALA A 625 16.89 17.22 18.25
C ALA A 625 16.02 18.21 17.46
N LEU A 626 15.01 17.71 16.72
CA LEU A 626 14.03 18.57 16.04
C LEU A 626 13.31 19.49 17.01
N TRP A 627 12.84 18.92 18.12
CA TRP A 627 12.10 19.67 19.13
C TRP A 627 12.94 20.75 19.80
N LYS A 628 14.20 20.45 20.14
CA LYS A 628 15.17 21.43 20.68
C LYS A 628 15.38 22.55 19.67
N LYS A 629 15.72 22.22 18.43
CA LYS A 629 15.97 23.20 17.35
C LYS A 629 14.76 24.11 17.10
N ALA A 630 13.55 23.56 17.08
CA ALA A 630 12.34 24.36 16.89
C ALA A 630 12.06 25.33 18.07
N ASN A 631 12.51 25.00 19.29
CA ASN A 631 12.35 25.86 20.46
C ASN A 631 13.48 26.88 20.63
N GLU A 632 14.59 26.78 19.89
CA GLU A 632 15.67 27.75 19.93
C GLU A 632 15.15 29.13 19.48
N GLY A 633 15.19 30.09 20.41
CA GLY A 633 14.68 31.44 20.18
C GLY A 633 13.16 31.55 20.02
N SER A 634 12.39 30.49 20.30
CA SER A 634 10.93 30.54 20.17
C SER A 634 10.30 31.43 21.25
N PRO A 635 9.32 32.30 20.91
CA PRO A 635 8.63 33.13 21.88
C PRO A 635 7.65 32.32 22.76
N GLN A 636 7.42 31.05 22.47
CA GLN A 636 6.49 30.17 23.19
C GLN A 636 6.99 28.74 23.23
N LYS A 637 6.49 27.95 24.19
CA LYS A 637 6.80 26.52 24.25
C LYS A 637 6.11 25.77 23.10
N LEU A 638 6.91 25.19 22.22
CA LEU A 638 6.44 24.32 21.14
C LEU A 638 6.48 22.86 21.58
N SER A 639 5.62 22.02 21.02
CA SER A 639 5.60 20.58 21.27
C SER A 639 6.45 19.81 20.27
N GLN A 640 6.78 18.56 20.60
CA GLN A 640 7.42 17.65 19.66
C GLN A 640 6.58 17.44 18.38
N HIS A 641 5.24 17.45 18.49
CA HIS A 641 4.38 17.34 17.31
C HIS A 641 4.51 18.56 16.39
N ASP A 642 4.60 19.78 16.96
CA ASP A 642 4.78 21.00 16.14
C ASP A 642 6.11 20.93 15.38
N ALA A 643 7.18 20.50 16.06
CA ALA A 643 8.52 20.39 15.47
C ALA A 643 8.58 19.30 14.37
N VAL A 644 8.01 18.12 14.62
CA VAL A 644 7.95 17.03 13.66
C VAL A 644 7.12 17.41 12.43
N LEU A 645 5.95 18.01 12.64
CA LEU A 645 5.08 18.45 11.54
C LEU A 645 5.74 19.55 10.72
N ALA A 646 6.36 20.55 11.37
CA ALA A 646 7.13 21.59 10.68
C ALA A 646 8.22 20.96 9.81
N HIS A 647 8.98 20.02 10.38
CA HIS A 647 10.09 19.37 9.69
C HIS A 647 9.65 18.63 8.43
N ILE A 648 8.67 17.73 8.55
CA ILE A 648 8.23 16.94 7.39
C ILE A 648 7.54 17.82 6.33
N TRP A 649 6.77 18.82 6.74
CA TRP A 649 6.14 19.79 5.84
C TRP A 649 7.20 20.57 5.04
N SER A 650 8.25 21.05 5.70
CA SER A 650 9.41 21.68 5.07
C SER A 650 10.16 20.75 4.11
N CYS A 651 10.35 19.48 4.47
CA CYS A 651 10.98 18.50 3.58
C CYS A 651 10.15 18.25 2.32
N ILE A 652 8.83 18.10 2.44
CA ILE A 652 7.94 17.95 1.28
C ILE A 652 7.97 19.20 0.40
N ALA A 653 7.98 20.40 0.98
CA ALA A 653 8.07 21.65 0.23
C ALA A 653 9.32 21.71 -0.66
N ARG A 654 10.49 21.37 -0.09
CA ARG A 654 11.77 21.30 -0.83
C ARG A 654 11.76 20.18 -1.87
N ALA A 655 11.24 19.00 -1.52
CA ALA A 655 11.09 17.91 -2.48
C ALA A 655 10.28 18.33 -3.71
N ARG A 656 9.27 19.19 -3.53
CA ARG A 656 8.44 19.77 -4.62
C ARG A 656 9.06 20.97 -5.34
N ARG A 657 10.27 21.39 -4.94
CA ARG A 657 11.05 22.51 -5.48
C ARG A 657 10.31 23.85 -5.39
N LEU A 658 9.80 24.16 -4.19
CA LEU A 658 9.03 25.37 -3.93
C LEU A 658 9.86 26.50 -3.29
N GLU A 659 11.20 26.42 -3.30
CA GLU A 659 12.08 27.36 -2.60
C GLU A 659 11.95 28.80 -3.08
N ASN A 660 11.56 29.00 -4.34
CA ASN A 660 11.36 30.31 -4.94
C ASN A 660 9.87 30.71 -5.04
N ASP A 661 8.94 29.86 -4.58
CA ASP A 661 7.50 30.13 -4.66
C ASP A 661 7.04 30.94 -3.44
N LYS A 662 6.56 32.16 -3.68
CA LYS A 662 6.04 33.05 -2.62
C LYS A 662 4.55 32.84 -2.35
N SER A 663 3.91 31.95 -3.09
CA SER A 663 2.51 31.60 -2.91
C SER A 663 2.34 30.77 -1.63
N PRO A 664 1.13 30.77 -1.04
CA PRO A 664 0.79 29.89 0.07
C PRO A 664 1.10 28.41 -0.22
N PHE A 665 1.78 27.76 0.72
CA PHE A 665 1.79 26.32 0.87
C PHE A 665 0.89 25.96 2.05
N HIS A 666 0.02 24.97 1.88
CA HIS A 666 -1.03 24.63 2.85
C HIS A 666 -0.73 23.28 3.49
N CYS A 667 -0.84 23.23 4.82
CA CYS A 667 -0.83 22.01 5.61
C CYS A 667 -2.17 21.87 6.32
N ASP A 668 -3.01 20.99 5.77
CA ASP A 668 -4.35 20.69 6.23
C ASP A 668 -4.26 19.64 7.36
N LEU A 669 -4.20 20.10 8.61
CA LEU A 669 -4.05 19.22 9.76
C LEU A 669 -5.42 18.82 10.32
N VAL A 670 -5.67 17.51 10.38
CA VAL A 670 -6.85 16.95 11.05
C VAL A 670 -6.72 17.12 12.56
N TYR A 671 -7.77 17.65 13.19
CA TYR A 671 -7.83 17.91 14.63
C TYR A 671 -9.09 17.31 15.24
N GLY A 672 -8.91 16.39 16.20
CA GLY A 672 -9.98 15.87 17.03
C GLY A 672 -10.37 16.85 18.13
N VAL A 673 -11.65 17.20 18.23
CA VAL A 673 -12.12 18.28 19.11
C VAL A 673 -12.38 17.85 20.56
N ARG A 674 -12.27 16.55 20.88
CA ARG A 674 -12.53 16.01 22.23
C ARG A 674 -11.81 16.79 23.34
N PRO A 675 -10.51 17.12 23.24
CA PRO A 675 -9.81 17.86 24.29
C PRO A 675 -10.31 19.30 24.46
N SER A 676 -10.59 20.00 23.36
CA SER A 676 -11.13 21.37 23.40
C SER A 676 -12.50 21.45 24.05
N PHE A 677 -13.31 20.42 23.85
CA PHE A 677 -14.65 20.31 24.40
C PHE A 677 -14.74 19.51 25.71
N GLN A 678 -13.61 19.04 26.23
CA GLN A 678 -13.54 18.23 27.45
C GLN A 678 -14.47 17.01 27.40
N LEU A 679 -14.61 16.41 26.23
CA LEU A 679 -15.36 15.17 26.05
C LEU A 679 -14.55 14.01 26.65
N ASP A 680 -15.25 13.00 27.16
CA ASP A 680 -14.63 11.77 27.66
C ASP A 680 -13.78 11.12 26.56
N ASN A 681 -12.63 10.53 26.91
CA ASN A 681 -11.78 9.83 25.94
C ASN A 681 -12.46 8.58 25.35
N LYS A 682 -13.52 8.07 26.00
CA LYS A 682 -14.40 6.99 25.52
C LYS A 682 -15.55 7.49 24.64
N PHE A 683 -15.63 8.79 24.37
CA PHE A 683 -16.61 9.36 23.46
C PHE A 683 -16.39 8.87 22.03
N LEU A 684 -17.40 8.20 21.48
CA LEU A 684 -17.36 7.61 20.15
C LEU A 684 -17.84 8.58 19.07
N GLY A 685 -17.38 8.36 17.83
CA GLY A 685 -17.68 9.16 16.65
C GLY A 685 -16.43 9.65 15.92
N SER A 686 -16.65 10.61 15.03
CA SER A 686 -15.66 11.38 14.26
C SER A 686 -15.79 12.89 14.47
N PRO A 687 -15.69 13.40 15.72
CA PRO A 687 -15.72 14.82 15.98
C PRO A 687 -14.36 15.45 15.61
N ILE A 688 -14.13 15.65 14.32
CA ILE A 688 -12.89 16.18 13.74
C ILE A 688 -13.16 17.41 12.86
N VAL A 689 -12.15 18.27 12.73
CA VAL A 689 -12.09 19.38 11.76
C VAL A 689 -10.73 19.36 11.05
N MET A 690 -10.61 20.00 9.89
CA MET A 690 -9.33 20.19 9.20
C MET A 690 -8.95 21.67 9.22
N MET A 691 -7.80 22.00 9.79
CA MET A 691 -7.29 23.37 9.83
C MET A 691 -6.26 23.61 8.74
N ASN A 692 -6.29 24.80 8.13
CA ASN A 692 -5.31 25.25 7.15
C ASN A 692 -4.17 25.97 7.88
N ILE A 693 -3.03 25.30 8.01
CA ILE A 693 -1.77 25.94 8.41
C ILE A 693 -1.10 26.45 7.14
N GLU A 694 -0.87 27.76 7.08
CA GLU A 694 -0.42 28.43 5.86
C GLU A 694 0.80 29.32 6.10
N LEU A 695 1.78 29.20 5.20
CA LEU A 695 2.93 30.10 5.03
C LEU A 695 3.32 30.15 3.54
N PRO A 696 4.00 31.22 3.07
CA PRO A 696 4.66 31.21 1.77
C PRO A 696 5.57 29.99 1.62
N ALA A 697 5.49 29.28 0.48
CA ALA A 697 6.23 28.03 0.28
C ALA A 697 7.75 28.22 0.44
N SER A 698 8.29 29.35 -0.02
CA SER A 698 9.69 29.73 0.15
C SER A 698 10.12 29.82 1.62
N GLN A 699 9.23 30.26 2.52
CA GLN A 699 9.49 30.30 3.96
C GLN A 699 9.44 28.89 4.57
N VAL A 700 8.49 28.06 4.14
CA VAL A 700 8.41 26.66 4.58
C VAL A 700 9.64 25.86 4.14
N CYS A 701 10.22 26.16 2.97
CA CYS A 701 11.44 25.54 2.48
C CYS A 701 12.70 25.92 3.29
N ASP A 702 12.72 27.07 3.97
CA ASP A 702 13.90 27.60 4.66
C ASP A 702 14.24 26.78 5.92
N HIS A 703 15.20 25.87 5.77
CA HIS A 703 15.69 24.99 6.83
C HIS A 703 16.48 25.71 7.94
N SER A 704 16.82 26.99 7.74
CA SER A 704 17.51 27.81 8.75
C SER A 704 16.57 28.34 9.84
N ASN A 705 15.26 28.39 9.58
CA ASN A 705 14.26 28.93 10.50
C ASN A 705 13.11 27.96 10.83
N PRO A 706 13.39 26.76 11.39
CA PRO A 706 12.34 25.81 11.77
C PRO A 706 11.41 26.33 12.87
N THR A 707 11.89 27.28 13.67
CA THR A 707 11.13 27.91 14.77
C THR A 707 9.91 28.67 14.26
N GLU A 708 10.02 29.38 13.14
CA GLU A 708 8.90 30.13 12.55
C GLU A 708 7.78 29.20 12.06
N VAL A 709 8.13 28.16 11.31
CA VAL A 709 7.18 27.15 10.79
C VAL A 709 6.45 26.45 11.94
N ALA A 710 7.18 25.98 12.95
CA ALA A 710 6.58 25.33 14.12
C ALA A 710 5.73 26.29 14.98
N THR A 711 6.11 27.57 15.05
CA THR A 711 5.33 28.62 15.72
C THR A 711 4.00 28.86 15.01
N GLN A 712 3.98 28.89 13.68
CA GLN A 712 2.76 29.06 12.90
C GLN A 712 1.79 27.88 13.09
N ILE A 713 2.30 26.65 13.11
CA ILE A 713 1.53 25.44 13.45
C ILE A 713 0.86 25.63 14.82
N ARG A 714 1.63 26.00 15.84
CA ARG A 714 1.13 26.20 17.21
C ARG A 714 0.08 27.32 17.30
N ASN A 715 0.28 28.43 16.59
CA ASN A 715 -0.66 29.56 16.60
C ASN A 715 -2.00 29.20 15.95
N THR A 716 -1.95 28.50 14.81
CA THR A 716 -3.15 28.00 14.11
C THR A 716 -3.91 27.02 15.01
N LEU A 717 -3.21 26.05 15.60
CA LEU A 717 -3.77 25.11 16.58
C LEU A 717 -4.44 25.82 17.76
N LYS A 718 -3.81 26.84 18.36
CA LYS A 718 -4.40 27.60 19.48
C LYS A 718 -5.68 28.34 19.07
N THR A 719 -5.71 28.87 17.85
CA THR A 719 -6.88 29.56 17.31
C THR A 719 -8.03 28.58 17.14
N ILE A 720 -7.80 27.43 16.49
CA ILE A 720 -8.84 26.42 16.25
C ILE A 720 -9.26 25.75 17.56
N ALA A 721 -8.34 25.38 18.43
CA ALA A 721 -8.65 24.68 19.68
C ALA A 721 -9.41 25.53 20.71
N ASN A 722 -9.61 26.83 20.46
CA ASN A 722 -10.41 27.69 21.31
C ASN A 722 -11.90 27.25 21.28
N PRO A 723 -12.51 26.91 22.44
CA PRO A 723 -13.89 26.43 22.48
C PRO A 723 -14.92 27.40 21.86
N TYR A 724 -14.70 28.72 21.98
CA TYR A 724 -15.57 29.73 21.37
C TYR A 724 -15.54 29.61 19.84
N ASN A 725 -14.36 29.43 19.25
CA ASN A 725 -14.20 29.28 17.81
C ASN A 725 -14.84 28.00 17.28
N LEU A 726 -14.63 26.87 17.95
CA LEU A 726 -15.30 25.62 17.59
C LEU A 726 -16.82 25.69 17.75
N SER A 727 -17.31 26.32 18.82
CA SER A 727 -18.75 26.49 19.04
C SER A 727 -19.40 27.34 17.93
N ALA A 728 -18.72 28.39 17.46
CA ALA A 728 -19.16 29.20 16.32
C ALA A 728 -19.12 28.41 15.01
N HIS A 729 -18.11 27.55 14.82
CA HIS A 729 -18.04 26.65 13.67
C HIS A 729 -19.20 25.65 13.64
N LEU A 730 -19.49 24.97 14.77
CA LEU A 730 -20.67 24.10 14.91
C LEU A 730 -21.97 24.85 14.61
N HIS A 731 -22.11 26.08 15.11
CA HIS A 731 -23.25 26.93 14.78
C HIS A 731 -23.37 27.13 13.27
N ALA A 732 -22.30 27.56 12.59
CA ALA A 732 -22.34 27.76 11.14
C ALA A 732 -22.71 26.47 10.39
N LEU A 733 -22.11 25.34 10.78
CA LEU A 733 -22.35 24.01 10.19
C LEU A 733 -23.80 23.56 10.34
N ALA A 734 -24.46 23.86 11.47
CA ALA A 734 -25.87 23.57 11.68
C ALA A 734 -26.77 24.15 10.57
N TYR A 735 -26.38 25.28 9.97
CA TYR A 735 -27.15 25.99 8.94
C TYR A 735 -26.63 25.79 7.52
N GLU A 736 -25.58 24.99 7.31
CA GLU A 736 -25.19 24.58 5.96
C GLU A 736 -26.26 23.68 5.35
N LYS A 737 -26.56 23.89 4.06
CA LYS A 737 -27.59 23.11 3.32
C LYS A 737 -27.33 21.60 3.38
N SER A 738 -26.07 21.21 3.42
CA SER A 738 -25.58 19.86 3.65
C SER A 738 -24.23 19.98 4.39
N PRO A 739 -23.96 19.14 5.40
CA PRO A 739 -22.65 19.10 6.07
C PRO A 739 -21.50 18.75 5.13
N GLN A 740 -21.81 18.09 4.00
CA GLN A 740 -20.83 17.58 3.05
C GLN A 740 -20.51 18.56 1.90
N ARG A 741 -21.19 19.71 1.86
CA ARG A 741 -20.97 20.72 0.80
C ARG A 741 -19.58 21.33 0.86
N ILE A 742 -19.07 21.56 2.06
CA ILE A 742 -17.81 22.26 2.27
C ILE A 742 -16.71 21.27 2.60
N TRP A 743 -15.65 21.30 1.80
CA TRP A 743 -14.41 20.59 2.02
C TRP A 743 -13.39 21.52 2.67
N GLN A 744 -12.72 21.02 3.72
CA GLN A 744 -11.81 21.81 4.56
C GLN A 744 -10.34 21.55 4.27
N ALA A 745 -10.02 20.75 3.25
CA ALA A 745 -8.66 20.43 2.86
C ALA A 745 -8.49 20.46 1.33
N PHE A 746 -7.28 20.26 0.82
CA PHE A 746 -7.05 19.87 -0.56
C PHE A 746 -5.77 19.02 -0.67
N LEU A 747 -5.44 18.57 -1.88
CA LEU A 747 -4.29 17.71 -2.18
C LEU A 747 -3.54 18.24 -3.41
N GLY A 748 -2.36 17.69 -3.70
CA GLY A 748 -1.55 18.10 -4.86
C GLY A 748 -0.41 19.06 -4.50
N ARG A 749 0.07 19.82 -5.49
CA ARG A 749 1.39 20.48 -5.47
C ARG A 749 1.60 21.40 -4.27
N ARG A 750 0.60 22.20 -3.89
CA ARG A 750 0.70 23.17 -2.77
C ARG A 750 -0.16 22.83 -1.56
N HIS A 751 -0.53 21.56 -1.42
CA HIS A 751 -1.27 21.08 -0.26
C HIS A 751 -0.68 19.78 0.28
N VAL A 752 -0.76 19.62 1.59
CA VAL A 752 -0.57 18.33 2.27
C VAL A 752 -1.73 18.14 3.26
N LEU A 753 -2.32 16.95 3.27
CA LEU A 753 -3.35 16.56 4.23
C LEU A 753 -2.71 15.65 5.28
N VAL A 754 -2.72 16.11 6.53
CA VAL A 754 -2.03 15.46 7.63
C VAL A 754 -3.04 14.89 8.62
N THR A 755 -2.96 13.59 8.83
CA THR A 755 -3.61 12.90 9.94
C THR A 755 -2.57 12.45 10.96
N THR A 756 -2.96 12.40 12.23
CA THR A 756 -2.05 12.07 13.33
C THR A 756 -2.71 11.09 14.28
N TRP A 757 -2.02 9.98 14.55
CA TRP A 757 -2.37 8.99 15.57
C TRP A 757 -1.44 9.11 16.78
N ALA A 758 -0.73 10.24 16.89
CA ALA A 758 0.09 10.55 18.04
C ALA A 758 -0.75 10.51 19.33
N ARG A 759 -0.29 9.76 20.33
CA ARG A 759 -0.95 9.56 21.63
C ARG A 759 -2.22 8.70 21.59
N ALA A 760 -2.53 8.07 20.47
CA ALA A 760 -3.65 7.15 20.40
C ALA A 760 -3.34 5.83 21.14
N GLY A 761 -2.06 5.54 21.43
CA GLY A 761 -1.62 4.29 22.05
C GLY A 761 -1.83 3.13 21.09
N VAL A 762 -1.27 3.26 19.88
CA VAL A 762 -1.51 2.40 18.72
C VAL A 762 -1.04 0.97 18.98
N TYR A 763 0.07 0.81 19.71
CA TYR A 763 0.66 -0.49 20.07
C TYR A 763 0.23 -0.99 21.46
N GLY A 764 -0.64 -0.25 22.17
CA GLY A 764 -1.12 -0.63 23.50
C GLY A 764 -2.32 -1.59 23.49
N ILE A 765 -2.50 -2.35 22.40
CA ILE A 765 -3.65 -3.26 22.20
C ILE A 765 -3.18 -4.69 22.46
N ASP A 766 -3.55 -5.22 23.62
CA ASP A 766 -3.16 -6.56 24.09
C ASP A 766 -4.39 -7.46 24.28
N PHE A 767 -4.52 -8.44 23.38
CA PHE A 767 -5.61 -9.44 23.36
C PHE A 767 -5.48 -10.51 24.45
N GLY A 768 -4.44 -10.49 25.28
CA GLY A 768 -4.18 -11.47 26.33
C GLY A 768 -3.50 -12.74 25.83
N LEU A 769 -2.95 -12.71 24.63
CA LEU A 769 -2.41 -13.89 23.92
C LEU A 769 -0.91 -14.09 24.14
N ALA A 770 -0.29 -13.29 25.01
CA ALA A 770 1.16 -13.21 25.20
C ALA A 770 1.87 -13.11 23.84
N SER A 771 1.47 -12.09 23.09
CA SER A 771 1.93 -11.74 21.75
C SER A 771 1.99 -10.22 21.66
N ASP A 772 3.11 -9.70 21.16
CA ASP A 772 3.34 -8.27 21.04
C ASP A 772 2.91 -7.76 19.66
N CYS A 773 2.35 -6.55 19.63
CA CYS A 773 2.06 -5.84 18.39
C CYS A 773 3.35 -5.20 17.86
N VAL A 774 3.88 -5.69 16.74
CA VAL A 774 5.16 -5.23 16.17
C VAL A 774 5.01 -4.16 15.10
N TYR A 775 3.83 -4.05 14.48
CA TYR A 775 3.58 -3.01 13.49
C TYR A 775 2.09 -2.69 13.37
N ALA A 776 1.79 -1.42 13.11
CA ALA A 776 0.46 -0.97 12.77
C ALA A 776 0.53 -0.12 11.49
N GLU A 777 -0.25 -0.49 10.49
CA GLU A 777 -0.40 0.22 9.23
C GLU A 777 -1.72 0.99 9.26
N GLY A 778 -1.63 2.32 9.10
CA GLY A 778 -2.80 3.17 8.92
C GLY A 778 -3.08 3.36 7.45
N VAL A 779 -4.23 2.85 6.99
CA VAL A 779 -4.56 2.82 5.57
C VAL A 779 -5.17 4.16 5.18
N VAL A 780 -4.41 4.96 4.45
CA VAL A 780 -4.87 6.20 3.81
C VAL A 780 -4.88 6.04 2.28
N PRO A 781 -5.76 6.74 1.55
CA PRO A 781 -5.74 6.73 0.10
C PRO A 781 -4.37 7.13 -0.46
N GLU A 782 -3.94 6.47 -1.54
CA GLU A 782 -2.66 6.78 -2.21
C GLU A 782 -2.82 8.00 -3.11
N MET A 783 -2.86 9.17 -2.47
CA MET A 783 -3.05 10.46 -3.11
C MET A 783 -1.88 11.40 -2.75
N ASP A 784 -1.50 12.27 -3.69
CA ASP A 784 -0.39 13.21 -3.53
C ASP A 784 -0.67 14.25 -2.43
N GLY A 785 0.12 14.20 -1.37
CA GLY A 785 0.04 15.09 -0.22
C GLY A 785 -0.49 14.45 1.07
N ASN A 786 -0.88 13.17 1.05
CA ASN A 786 -1.31 12.49 2.28
C ASN A 786 -0.13 12.18 3.20
N VAL A 787 -0.27 12.53 4.47
CA VAL A 787 0.74 12.27 5.52
C VAL A 787 0.05 11.69 6.76
N LEU A 788 0.60 10.61 7.31
CA LEU A 788 0.19 10.02 8.58
C LEU A 788 1.36 10.02 9.56
N ILE A 789 1.22 10.72 10.68
CA ILE A 789 2.17 10.70 11.80
C ILE A 789 1.65 9.74 12.87
N LYS A 790 2.46 8.77 13.29
CA LYS A 790 2.10 7.83 14.36
C LYS A 790 3.28 7.48 15.26
N GLU A 791 2.96 6.86 16.39
CA GLU A 791 3.94 6.24 17.28
C GLU A 791 4.77 5.19 16.50
N ALA A 792 6.06 5.06 16.82
CA ALA A 792 6.87 3.94 16.32
C ALA A 792 6.61 2.67 17.16
N PRO A 793 6.81 1.47 16.59
CA PRO A 793 6.69 0.23 17.32
C PRO A 793 7.60 0.16 18.55
N GLY A 794 7.11 -0.48 19.60
CA GLY A 794 7.83 -0.68 20.84
C GLY A 794 6.91 -0.84 22.04
N PRO A 795 7.47 -1.01 23.24
CA PRO A 795 6.69 -1.19 24.45
C PRO A 795 5.83 0.04 24.75
N VAL A 796 4.73 -0.17 25.48
CA VAL A 796 3.89 0.94 25.95
C VAL A 796 4.72 1.91 26.77
N SER A 797 4.80 3.16 26.31
CA SER A 797 5.66 4.19 26.89
C SER A 797 4.85 5.33 27.51
N LYS A 798 5.52 6.15 28.33
CA LYS A 798 4.90 7.31 28.97
C LYS A 798 4.67 8.45 27.97
N HIS A 799 5.62 8.68 27.08
CA HIS A 799 5.51 9.65 26.00
C HIS A 799 5.42 8.93 24.67
N TRP A 800 4.51 9.40 23.80
CA TRP A 800 4.24 8.81 22.48
C TRP A 800 5.45 8.80 21.52
N THR A 801 6.54 9.49 21.86
CA THR A 801 7.79 9.54 21.07
C THR A 801 8.93 8.74 21.70
N ASP A 802 8.71 8.06 22.83
CA ASP A 802 9.78 7.37 23.56
C ASP A 802 10.40 6.22 22.75
N ASN A 803 9.63 5.59 21.87
CA ASN A 803 10.11 4.57 20.93
C ASN A 803 10.52 5.17 19.56
N GLY A 804 10.50 6.50 19.44
CA GLY A 804 10.53 7.19 18.15
C GLY A 804 9.14 7.35 17.54
N ILE A 805 9.11 7.73 16.26
CA ILE A 805 7.88 7.91 15.48
C ILE A 805 8.02 7.33 14.08
N ASP A 806 6.90 6.95 13.48
CA ASP A 806 6.81 6.63 12.06
C ASP A 806 5.96 7.69 11.35
N ILE A 807 6.42 8.16 10.19
CA ILE A 807 5.66 9.07 9.32
C ILE A 807 5.47 8.42 7.96
N SER A 808 4.23 8.06 7.61
CA SER A 808 3.89 7.66 6.24
C SER A 808 3.67 8.91 5.40
N VAL A 809 4.35 8.99 4.26
CA VAL A 809 4.20 10.09 3.29
C VAL A 809 3.83 9.50 1.94
N HIS A 810 2.78 10.07 1.33
CA HIS A 810 2.29 9.73 0.00
C HIS A 810 2.38 11.00 -0.84
N ILE A 811 3.33 11.04 -1.77
CA ILE A 811 3.52 12.16 -2.70
C ILE A 811 3.84 11.65 -4.09
N LYS A 812 3.77 12.52 -5.09
CA LYS A 812 4.17 12.19 -6.46
C LYS A 812 5.54 11.48 -6.47
N THR A 813 5.66 10.40 -7.24
CA THR A 813 6.85 9.52 -7.25
C THR A 813 8.16 10.29 -7.42
N ASP A 814 8.23 11.24 -8.33
CA ASP A 814 9.43 12.05 -8.54
C ASP A 814 9.77 12.95 -7.34
N ASP A 815 8.77 13.44 -6.62
CA ASP A 815 8.96 14.21 -5.38
C ASP A 815 9.42 13.29 -4.25
N MET A 816 8.91 12.06 -4.16
CA MET A 816 9.39 11.06 -3.20
C MET A 816 10.88 10.75 -3.41
N ASP A 817 11.30 10.55 -4.66
CA ASP A 817 12.72 10.32 -5.00
C ASP A 817 13.63 11.48 -4.58
N ARG A 818 13.10 12.70 -4.52
CA ARG A 818 13.81 13.89 -4.01
C ARG A 818 13.77 13.97 -2.49
N LEU A 819 12.62 13.67 -1.87
CA LEU A 819 12.46 13.66 -0.42
C LEU A 819 13.45 12.69 0.24
N ILE A 820 13.57 11.47 -0.30
CA ILE A 820 14.51 10.44 0.18
C ILE A 820 15.97 10.90 0.10
N LYS A 821 16.29 11.84 -0.79
CA LYS A 821 17.63 12.40 -1.01
C LYS A 821 17.83 13.74 -0.29
N ASP A 822 16.82 14.28 0.39
CA ASP A 822 16.96 15.53 1.13
C ASP A 822 17.94 15.32 2.29
N SER A 823 19.08 16.04 2.23
CA SER A 823 20.17 15.90 3.19
C SER A 823 19.80 16.32 4.61
N VAL A 824 18.72 17.09 4.78
CA VAL A 824 18.23 17.49 6.10
C VAL A 824 17.05 16.64 6.58
N LEU A 825 16.58 15.66 5.79
CA LEU A 825 15.46 14.81 6.16
C LEU A 825 15.69 14.12 7.51
N PHE A 826 16.88 13.55 7.73
CA PHE A 826 17.27 12.96 9.01
C PHE A 826 18.13 13.93 9.82
N PRO A 827 17.71 14.35 11.02
CA PRO A 827 18.48 15.23 11.88
C PRO A 827 19.79 14.55 12.33
N THR A 828 20.89 15.29 12.29
CA THR A 828 22.18 14.84 12.83
C THR A 828 22.12 14.80 14.36
N THR A 829 22.28 13.61 14.95
CA THR A 829 22.41 13.46 16.40
C THR A 829 23.89 13.54 16.79
N MET A 830 24.29 14.54 17.57
CA MET A 830 25.66 14.60 18.11
C MET A 830 25.88 13.45 19.10
N PRO A 831 26.99 12.69 19.01
CA PRO A 831 27.32 11.70 20.03
C PRO A 831 27.73 12.44 21.32
N GLY A 832 26.83 12.56 22.29
CA GLY A 832 27.15 13.23 23.55
C GLY A 832 26.04 13.35 24.60
N ASP A 833 24.75 13.42 24.23
CA ASP A 833 23.66 13.65 25.22
C ASP A 833 23.10 12.34 25.83
N LYS A 834 23.97 11.36 26.11
CA LYS A 834 23.67 10.30 27.08
C LYS A 834 24.07 10.84 28.47
N ASP A 835 23.25 11.71 29.04
CA ASP A 835 23.10 11.96 30.49
C ASP A 835 22.47 13.35 30.74
N SER A 836 21.15 13.38 30.82
CA SER A 836 20.41 14.26 31.74
C SER A 836 18.95 13.84 31.77
N THR A 837 18.69 12.90 32.68
CA THR A 837 17.36 12.45 33.12
C THR A 837 16.47 13.58 33.61
#